data_AF-A0A9W9TLK1-F1
#
_entry.id   AF-A0A9W9TLK1-F1
#
_cell.length_a   1.000
_cell.length_b   1.000
_cell.length_c   1.000
_cell.angle_alpha   90.00
_cell.angle_beta   90.00
_cell.angle_gamma   90.00
#
_symmetry.space_group_name_H-M   'P 1'
#
loop_
_entity.id
_entity.type
_entity.pdbx_description
1 polymer ?
#
loop_
_entity_poly.entity_id
_entity_poly.type
_entity_poly.pdbx_seq_one_letter_code
_entity_poly.pdbx_strand_id
1 'polypeptide(L)'
;MFRLFGDIWLDEPPEDRATAFKELLPLIRDLEHSTTQKTNLLSSWDMDLAFERYREEEHTWWRRHQVDRPREYFVRPSGSLDAQVACHLFNPTFAVNNASFEETDDPSNPCIAQPHDAGFSSQNCLMFDHSARRDDSRHCSLIYPPDLWDVHERFISDLRSHMKAVVEVCWGRNVQDRMMICLQKNLRILPLWGRYDGINLHLELSEQMTSVKRFIVFVNHPQFYMFTKGDNVRAQAFRAKQGGRQDLLLELAAGLGKINISADFYKLNPLLLRPFRPTKTNREHMSALKGQAYTAIKAICPDAVDFSTIRGGLSIIRKNRKKQDKFNLPEVEPASKNPAKVTGDMFVDDEALEEARSQQISQITEEIHELAAMFMPDTMSETVFDFTDRVECRRFIESIEAFEGELYQWEELPENIVELVQAQKGLRIDRQPVASRKEAETAYRLLQSGNIPECLSVIGLAFSILTAYISTTLYMPVEAVDDLMILDTSPNRTVTRVCSGCRGRVLDDSFPYFAKRNPGYYVLRSSDTGCGRSGCPGGHVLFHPSRGAQKCVRALMGDLKNVPKPRILGNAPWDKLFLRHGTEELGDLPKVVEFKCPFDGCRAINKNHTPRWTIQLNPTLVTRQFKCPECGRKGDWIPVSANFDYVRSESLTRTWGRFAKKGCDLRIYPRRADVYFSQGHIDIRIAQLKEAKMFDDQRS
;
A
#
# COMPACT_ATOMS: atom_id res chain seq x y z
N MET A 1 -24.45 -35.11 -17.30
CA MET A 1 -24.63 -33.78 -17.91
C MET A 1 -26.12 -33.46 -17.94
N PHE A 2 -26.49 -32.29 -17.44
CA PHE A 2 -27.86 -31.82 -17.22
C PHE A 2 -28.02 -30.42 -17.82
N ARG A 3 -29.15 -30.13 -18.46
CA ARG A 3 -29.45 -28.83 -19.08
C ARG A 3 -30.07 -27.87 -18.08
N LEU A 4 -29.37 -26.77 -17.75
CA LEU A 4 -29.84 -25.79 -16.79
C LEU A 4 -30.98 -24.92 -17.36
N PHE A 5 -30.68 -24.16 -18.41
CA PHE A 5 -31.58 -23.25 -19.11
C PHE A 5 -30.93 -22.86 -20.43
N GLY A 6 -31.71 -22.62 -21.48
CA GLY A 6 -31.16 -22.17 -22.76
C GLY A 6 -30.16 -23.19 -23.31
N ASP A 7 -28.96 -22.73 -23.66
CA ASP A 7 -27.89 -23.57 -24.20
C ASP A 7 -26.85 -23.98 -23.13
N ILE A 8 -27.15 -23.74 -21.85
CA ILE A 8 -26.25 -24.05 -20.74
C ILE A 8 -26.43 -25.48 -20.24
N TRP A 9 -25.33 -26.23 -20.28
CA TRP A 9 -25.21 -27.59 -19.77
C TRP A 9 -24.19 -27.66 -18.64
N LEU A 10 -24.56 -28.33 -17.56
CA LEU A 10 -23.73 -28.53 -16.38
C LEU A 10 -23.56 -30.03 -16.11
N ASP A 11 -22.51 -30.39 -15.38
CA ASP A 11 -22.36 -31.75 -14.85
C ASP A 11 -23.32 -31.99 -13.68
N GLU A 12 -23.29 -33.19 -13.09
CA GLU A 12 -24.08 -33.43 -11.87
C GLU A 12 -23.60 -32.52 -10.73
N PRO A 13 -24.53 -31.92 -9.95
CA PRO A 13 -24.16 -30.99 -8.89
C PRO A 13 -23.40 -31.72 -7.77
N PRO A 14 -22.31 -31.13 -7.26
CA PRO A 14 -21.64 -31.65 -6.07
C PRO A 14 -22.56 -31.54 -4.84
N GLU A 15 -22.32 -32.38 -3.82
CA GLU A 15 -23.22 -32.51 -2.65
C GLU A 15 -23.48 -31.19 -1.92
N ASP A 16 -22.46 -30.33 -1.83
CA ASP A 16 -22.52 -29.01 -1.19
C ASP A 16 -23.43 -28.01 -1.94
N ARG A 17 -23.67 -28.22 -3.24
CA ARG A 17 -24.51 -27.36 -4.10
C ARG A 17 -25.86 -28.00 -4.46
N ALA A 18 -26.02 -29.29 -4.21
CA ALA A 18 -27.20 -30.06 -4.61
C ALA A 18 -28.51 -29.55 -3.99
N THR A 19 -28.49 -29.06 -2.74
CA THR A 19 -29.69 -28.58 -2.04
C THR A 19 -30.24 -27.30 -2.67
N ALA A 20 -29.40 -26.27 -2.80
CA ALA A 20 -29.80 -24.99 -3.42
C ALA A 20 -30.25 -25.18 -4.87
N PHE A 21 -29.57 -26.08 -5.59
CA PHE A 21 -29.96 -26.43 -6.95
C PHE A 21 -31.33 -27.13 -7.02
N LYS A 22 -31.61 -28.10 -6.13
CA LYS A 22 -32.92 -28.78 -6.08
C LYS A 22 -34.07 -27.82 -5.78
N GLU A 23 -33.83 -26.79 -4.96
CA GLU A 23 -34.82 -25.77 -4.63
C GLU A 23 -35.13 -24.85 -5.82
N LEU A 24 -34.10 -24.38 -6.52
CA LEU A 24 -34.25 -23.39 -7.60
C LEU A 24 -34.62 -24.01 -8.95
N LEU A 25 -34.25 -25.27 -9.19
CA LEU A 25 -34.43 -25.92 -10.48
C LEU A 25 -35.89 -25.94 -10.99
N PRO A 26 -36.91 -26.25 -10.18
CA PRO A 26 -38.30 -26.17 -10.62
C PRO A 26 -38.66 -24.77 -11.12
N LEU A 27 -38.25 -23.73 -10.38
CA LEU A 27 -38.53 -22.34 -10.74
C LEU A 27 -37.83 -21.90 -12.03
N ILE A 28 -36.62 -22.41 -12.28
CA ILE A 28 -35.87 -22.19 -13.53
C ILE A 28 -36.59 -22.84 -14.72
N ARG A 29 -37.11 -24.07 -14.55
CA ARG A 29 -37.86 -24.77 -15.60
C ARG A 29 -39.17 -24.07 -15.92
N ASP A 30 -39.85 -23.55 -14.89
CA ASP A 30 -41.08 -22.77 -15.06
C ASP A 30 -40.82 -21.50 -15.87
N LEU A 31 -39.70 -20.80 -15.64
CA LEU A 31 -39.28 -19.68 -16.47
C LEU A 31 -39.11 -20.11 -17.94
N GLU A 32 -38.41 -21.22 -18.22
CA GLU A 32 -38.18 -21.69 -19.59
C GLU A 32 -39.48 -22.05 -20.33
N HIS A 33 -40.40 -22.72 -19.62
CA HIS A 33 -41.73 -23.00 -20.14
C HIS A 33 -42.53 -21.72 -20.42
N SER A 34 -42.47 -20.74 -19.52
CA SER A 34 -43.17 -19.47 -19.72
C SER A 34 -42.63 -18.68 -20.92
N THR A 35 -41.31 -18.69 -21.13
CA THR A 35 -40.66 -18.00 -22.26
C THR A 35 -41.00 -18.66 -23.59
N THR A 36 -41.12 -19.98 -23.63
CA THR A 36 -41.50 -20.73 -24.85
C THR A 36 -43.00 -20.64 -25.17
N GLN A 37 -43.86 -20.46 -24.17
CA GLN A 37 -45.32 -20.41 -24.36
C GLN A 37 -45.90 -19.01 -24.56
N LYS A 38 -45.12 -17.93 -24.34
CA LYS A 38 -45.63 -16.55 -24.44
C LYS A 38 -46.20 -16.25 -25.83
N THR A 39 -47.53 -16.26 -25.90
CA THR A 39 -48.33 -15.59 -26.92
C THR A 39 -48.07 -14.09 -26.85
N ASN A 40 -48.12 -13.41 -28.00
CA ASN A 40 -47.89 -11.97 -28.16
C ASN A 40 -48.97 -11.13 -27.43
N LEU A 41 -48.97 -11.13 -26.10
CA LEU A 41 -49.55 -10.05 -25.33
C LEU A 41 -48.61 -8.85 -25.51
N LEU A 42 -48.96 -7.99 -26.47
CA LEU A 42 -48.34 -6.68 -26.66
C LEU A 42 -48.39 -5.96 -25.31
N SER A 43 -47.23 -5.71 -24.73
CA SER A 43 -47.12 -4.82 -23.58
C SER A 43 -47.67 -3.46 -24.01
N SER A 44 -48.68 -2.95 -23.30
CA SER A 44 -49.20 -1.59 -23.53
C SER A 44 -48.25 -0.50 -23.02
N TRP A 45 -47.08 -0.89 -22.49
CA TRP A 45 -46.08 0.04 -21.98
C TRP A 45 -45.18 0.52 -23.11
N ASP A 46 -45.22 1.82 -23.32
CA ASP A 46 -44.45 2.53 -24.34
C ASP A 46 -43.18 3.11 -23.70
N MET A 47 -42.02 2.68 -24.19
CA MET A 47 -40.71 3.10 -23.67
C MET A 47 -40.48 4.61 -23.87
N ASP A 48 -40.95 5.20 -24.97
CA ASP A 48 -40.72 6.60 -25.30
C ASP A 48 -41.55 7.49 -24.38
N LEU A 49 -42.83 7.15 -24.20
CA LEU A 49 -43.70 7.83 -23.24
C LEU A 49 -43.18 7.69 -21.81
N ALA A 50 -42.72 6.50 -21.42
CA ALA A 50 -42.16 6.29 -20.09
C ALA A 50 -40.87 7.09 -19.86
N PHE A 51 -39.98 7.11 -20.85
CA PHE A 51 -38.74 7.88 -20.79
C PHE A 51 -39.01 9.38 -20.73
N GLU A 52 -39.97 9.89 -21.49
CA GLU A 52 -40.34 11.31 -21.46
C GLU A 52 -40.94 11.72 -20.10
N ARG A 53 -41.76 10.85 -19.47
CA ARG A 53 -42.21 11.06 -18.08
C ARG A 53 -41.04 11.12 -17.11
N TYR A 54 -40.10 10.18 -17.23
CA TYR A 54 -38.89 10.17 -16.40
C TYR A 54 -38.08 11.48 -16.56
N ARG A 55 -37.89 11.95 -17.79
CA ARG A 55 -37.23 13.24 -18.07
C ARG A 55 -37.92 14.40 -17.37
N GLU A 56 -39.25 14.45 -17.44
CA GLU A 56 -40.03 15.52 -16.81
C GLU A 56 -39.99 15.44 -15.28
N GLU A 57 -40.02 14.24 -14.70
CA GLU A 57 -39.91 14.03 -13.26
C GLU A 57 -38.55 14.49 -12.73
N GLU A 58 -37.45 14.06 -13.37
CA GLU A 58 -36.09 14.45 -12.97
C GLU A 58 -35.86 15.95 -13.19
N HIS A 59 -36.30 16.49 -14.32
CA HIS A 59 -36.23 17.93 -14.60
C HIS A 59 -37.04 18.75 -13.60
N THR A 60 -38.21 18.27 -13.19
CA THR A 60 -39.00 18.91 -12.13
C THR A 60 -38.29 18.84 -10.78
N TRP A 61 -37.63 17.72 -10.46
CA TRP A 61 -36.82 17.58 -9.25
C TRP A 61 -35.70 18.63 -9.21
N TRP A 62 -34.95 18.81 -10.30
CA TRP A 62 -33.90 19.82 -10.39
C TRP A 62 -34.44 21.26 -10.27
N ARG A 63 -35.54 21.58 -10.96
CA ARG A 63 -36.18 22.91 -10.89
C ARG A 63 -36.65 23.27 -9.48
N ARG A 64 -37.14 22.31 -8.70
CA ARG A 64 -37.51 22.53 -7.28
C ARG A 64 -36.31 22.94 -6.43
N HIS A 65 -35.11 22.52 -6.81
CA HIS A 65 -33.85 22.89 -6.18
C HIS A 65 -33.18 24.12 -6.83
N GLN A 66 -33.92 24.87 -7.65
CA GLN A 66 -33.43 26.10 -8.32
C GLN A 66 -32.24 25.87 -9.25
N VAL A 67 -32.11 24.65 -9.77
CA VAL A 67 -31.09 24.28 -10.75
C VAL A 67 -31.78 23.90 -12.05
N ASP A 68 -31.34 24.51 -13.15
CA ASP A 68 -31.78 24.12 -14.48
C ASP A 68 -30.73 23.25 -15.14
N ARG A 69 -31.13 22.08 -15.63
CA ARG A 69 -30.23 21.13 -16.30
C ARG A 69 -30.73 20.86 -17.72
N PRO A 70 -29.83 20.87 -18.72
CA PRO A 70 -30.19 20.57 -20.09
C PRO A 70 -30.85 19.20 -20.24
N ARG A 71 -31.91 19.15 -21.05
CA ARG A 71 -32.67 17.93 -21.37
C ARG A 71 -32.00 17.07 -22.44
N GLU A 72 -31.03 17.61 -23.17
CA GLU A 72 -30.21 16.92 -24.17
C GLU A 72 -29.20 15.93 -23.55
N TYR A 73 -29.03 15.97 -22.22
CA TYR A 73 -28.13 15.04 -21.52
C TYR A 73 -28.83 13.73 -21.12
N PHE A 74 -30.14 13.61 -21.31
CA PHE A 74 -30.82 12.34 -21.09
C PHE A 74 -30.53 11.40 -22.25
N VAL A 75 -30.32 10.13 -21.93
CA VAL A 75 -30.02 9.09 -22.90
C VAL A 75 -31.04 7.98 -22.75
N ARG A 76 -31.76 7.72 -23.82
CA ARG A 76 -32.83 6.73 -23.92
C ARG A 76 -32.25 5.33 -23.96
N PRO A 77 -32.90 4.33 -23.33
CA PRO A 77 -32.61 2.92 -23.59
C PRO A 77 -32.66 2.58 -25.10
N SER A 78 -31.77 1.71 -25.54
CA SER A 78 -31.68 1.26 -26.94
C SER A 78 -32.07 -0.20 -27.09
N GLY A 79 -32.61 -0.57 -28.25
CA GLY A 79 -33.00 -1.94 -28.55
C GLY A 79 -34.44 -2.29 -28.14
N SER A 80 -34.80 -3.56 -28.32
CA SER A 80 -36.18 -4.02 -28.13
C SER A 80 -36.47 -4.49 -26.71
N LEU A 81 -37.64 -4.13 -26.16
CA LEU A 81 -38.16 -4.73 -24.92
C LEU A 81 -38.38 -6.25 -25.05
N ASP A 82 -38.47 -6.78 -26.27
CA ASP A 82 -38.61 -8.20 -26.54
C ASP A 82 -37.27 -8.96 -26.58
N ALA A 83 -36.14 -8.26 -26.49
CA ALA A 83 -34.82 -8.87 -26.45
C ALA A 83 -34.70 -9.85 -25.28
N GLN A 84 -34.03 -10.98 -25.51
CA GLN A 84 -33.83 -12.01 -24.49
C GLN A 84 -32.72 -11.66 -23.50
N VAL A 85 -31.82 -10.76 -23.90
CA VAL A 85 -30.71 -10.25 -23.09
C VAL A 85 -30.86 -8.76 -22.92
N ALA A 86 -30.58 -8.28 -21.71
CA ALA A 86 -30.43 -6.87 -21.41
C ALA A 86 -29.01 -6.56 -20.94
N CYS A 87 -28.46 -5.42 -21.35
CA CYS A 87 -27.22 -4.85 -20.85
C CYS A 87 -27.55 -3.63 -19.99
N HIS A 88 -27.25 -3.74 -18.70
CA HIS A 88 -27.50 -2.69 -17.71
C HIS A 88 -26.18 -2.04 -17.31
N LEU A 89 -26.01 -0.78 -17.68
CA LEU A 89 -24.85 0.07 -17.46
C LEU A 89 -25.14 1.10 -16.35
N PHE A 90 -24.14 1.84 -15.87
CA PHE A 90 -24.34 2.74 -14.73
C PHE A 90 -24.91 4.09 -15.13
N ASN A 91 -24.19 4.86 -15.93
CA ASN A 91 -24.66 6.11 -16.50
C ASN A 91 -23.89 6.38 -17.79
N PRO A 92 -24.51 7.08 -18.76
CA PRO A 92 -23.78 7.57 -19.90
C PRO A 92 -22.84 8.69 -19.44
N THR A 93 -21.69 8.82 -20.09
CA THR A 93 -20.74 9.91 -19.83
C THR A 93 -20.69 10.88 -20.99
N PHE A 94 -19.96 11.98 -20.83
CA PHE A 94 -19.68 12.91 -21.93
C PHE A 94 -18.58 12.43 -22.88
N ALA A 95 -17.97 11.25 -22.65
CA ALA A 95 -16.90 10.69 -23.47
C ALA A 95 -17.44 10.03 -24.75
N VAL A 96 -18.08 10.84 -25.59
CA VAL A 96 -18.73 10.46 -26.86
C VAL A 96 -18.39 11.45 -27.96
N ASN A 97 -18.51 11.03 -29.22
CA ASN A 97 -18.30 11.96 -30.34
C ASN A 97 -19.37 13.06 -30.39
N ASN A 98 -20.60 12.74 -29.98
CA ASN A 98 -21.72 13.67 -29.93
C ASN A 98 -22.44 13.58 -28.58
N ALA A 99 -22.28 14.59 -27.72
CA ALA A 99 -22.91 14.64 -26.41
C ALA A 99 -24.45 14.73 -26.46
N SER A 100 -25.00 15.17 -27.59
CA SER A 100 -26.46 15.24 -27.83
C SER A 100 -27.02 13.96 -28.43
N PHE A 101 -26.22 12.91 -28.61
CA PHE A 101 -26.75 11.62 -29.03
C PHE A 101 -27.65 11.07 -27.92
N GLU A 102 -28.90 10.76 -28.25
CA GLU A 102 -29.96 10.51 -27.27
C GLU A 102 -30.18 9.02 -26.98
N GLU A 103 -29.34 8.12 -27.49
CA GLU A 103 -29.51 6.67 -27.32
C GLU A 103 -28.30 6.02 -26.61
N THR A 104 -28.57 4.95 -25.86
CA THR A 104 -27.57 4.24 -25.04
C THR A 104 -26.52 3.52 -25.89
N ASP A 105 -26.95 2.91 -27.00
CA ASP A 105 -26.09 2.20 -27.94
C ASP A 105 -25.31 3.17 -28.85
N ASP A 106 -24.35 3.88 -28.24
CA ASP A 106 -23.41 4.78 -28.91
C ASP A 106 -22.00 4.17 -28.97
N PRO A 107 -21.63 3.47 -30.05
CA PRO A 107 -20.30 2.87 -30.19
C PRO A 107 -19.16 3.89 -30.38
N SER A 108 -19.46 5.21 -30.40
CA SER A 108 -18.42 6.23 -30.27
C SER A 108 -17.89 6.35 -28.84
N ASN A 109 -18.67 5.90 -27.85
CA ASN A 109 -18.20 5.70 -26.48
C ASN A 109 -17.33 4.42 -26.43
N PRO A 110 -16.07 4.48 -25.97
CA PRO A 110 -15.23 3.31 -25.83
C PRO A 110 -15.81 2.20 -24.95
N CYS A 111 -16.57 2.56 -23.91
CA CYS A 111 -17.18 1.61 -22.99
C CYS A 111 -18.36 0.88 -23.62
N ILE A 112 -19.10 1.50 -24.54
CA ILE A 112 -20.21 0.86 -25.29
C ILE A 112 -19.68 0.06 -26.48
N ALA A 113 -18.62 0.56 -27.14
CA ALA A 113 -18.01 -0.12 -28.27
C ALA A 113 -17.52 -1.53 -27.94
N GLN A 114 -17.05 -1.76 -26.70
CA GLN A 114 -16.57 -3.06 -26.27
C GLN A 114 -17.68 -4.13 -26.16
N PRO A 115 -18.78 -3.94 -25.39
CA PRO A 115 -19.95 -4.81 -25.45
C PRO A 115 -20.44 -5.02 -26.87
N HIS A 116 -20.52 -3.95 -27.67
CA HIS A 116 -20.93 -4.04 -29.07
C HIS A 116 -20.03 -4.99 -29.88
N ASP A 117 -18.71 -4.87 -29.77
CA ASP A 117 -17.72 -5.73 -30.45
C ASP A 117 -17.68 -7.17 -29.90
N ALA A 118 -18.00 -7.33 -28.62
CA ALA A 118 -18.21 -8.63 -28.00
C ALA A 118 -19.51 -9.31 -28.48
N GLY A 119 -20.41 -8.60 -29.17
CA GLY A 119 -21.67 -9.14 -29.71
C GLY A 119 -22.93 -8.75 -28.93
N PHE A 120 -22.84 -7.76 -28.04
CA PHE A 120 -23.96 -7.21 -27.28
C PHE A 120 -24.30 -5.80 -27.80
N SER A 121 -25.27 -5.70 -28.69
CA SER A 121 -25.73 -4.41 -29.26
C SER A 121 -27.24 -4.29 -29.20
N SER A 122 -27.78 -3.10 -29.50
CA SER A 122 -29.24 -2.88 -29.55
C SER A 122 -29.98 -3.74 -30.57
N GLN A 123 -29.26 -4.40 -31.49
CA GLN A 123 -29.83 -5.31 -32.47
C GLN A 123 -30.30 -6.64 -31.86
N ASN A 124 -29.66 -7.10 -30.79
CA ASN A 124 -29.95 -8.38 -30.14
C ASN A 124 -30.17 -8.27 -28.62
N CYS A 125 -29.89 -7.11 -28.03
CA CYS A 125 -30.04 -6.82 -26.60
C CYS A 125 -30.87 -5.55 -26.37
N LEU A 126 -31.45 -5.43 -25.18
CA LEU A 126 -31.92 -4.15 -24.63
C LEU A 126 -30.76 -3.50 -23.86
N MET A 127 -30.31 -2.31 -24.25
CA MET A 127 -29.22 -1.60 -23.57
C MET A 127 -29.77 -0.39 -22.82
N PHE A 128 -29.43 -0.24 -21.55
CA PHE A 128 -29.86 0.91 -20.75
C PHE A 128 -28.89 1.22 -19.63
N ASP A 129 -28.89 2.49 -19.21
CA ASP A 129 -28.14 2.97 -18.05
C ASP A 129 -29.05 3.10 -16.81
N HIS A 130 -28.50 2.84 -15.62
CA HIS A 130 -29.19 3.00 -14.35
C HIS A 130 -29.57 4.46 -14.10
N SER A 131 -28.63 5.38 -14.32
CA SER A 131 -28.86 6.80 -14.43
C SER A 131 -28.82 7.16 -15.91
N ALA A 132 -29.99 7.18 -16.55
CA ALA A 132 -30.20 7.52 -17.96
C ALA A 132 -29.95 9.01 -18.30
N ARG A 133 -28.93 9.62 -17.66
CA ARG A 133 -28.48 11.00 -17.82
C ARG A 133 -26.96 11.06 -17.83
N ARG A 134 -26.41 11.85 -18.77
CA ARG A 134 -24.98 12.11 -18.90
C ARG A 134 -24.44 12.87 -17.71
N ASP A 135 -23.45 12.28 -17.05
CA ASP A 135 -22.70 12.91 -15.97
C ASP A 135 -21.30 12.29 -15.80
N ASP A 136 -20.52 12.82 -14.85
CA ASP A 136 -19.39 12.07 -14.30
C ASP A 136 -19.93 11.04 -13.30
N SER A 137 -19.63 9.78 -13.60
CA SER A 137 -20.06 8.62 -12.85
C SER A 137 -19.65 8.67 -11.36
N ARG A 138 -18.53 9.34 -11.02
CA ARG A 138 -18.15 9.58 -9.60
C ARG A 138 -19.11 10.51 -8.91
N HIS A 139 -19.53 11.59 -9.59
CA HIS A 139 -20.45 12.57 -9.02
C HIS A 139 -21.82 11.94 -8.81
N CYS A 140 -22.31 11.14 -9.76
CA CYS A 140 -23.56 10.39 -9.60
C CYS A 140 -23.49 9.45 -8.38
N SER A 141 -22.47 8.59 -8.33
CA SER A 141 -22.35 7.57 -7.27
C SER A 141 -22.23 8.18 -5.86
N LEU A 142 -21.44 9.25 -5.71
CA LEU A 142 -21.09 9.80 -4.40
C LEU A 142 -21.99 10.94 -3.91
N ILE A 143 -22.61 11.70 -4.84
CA ILE A 143 -23.25 12.98 -4.49
C ILE A 143 -24.76 12.95 -4.68
N TYR A 144 -25.30 12.13 -5.60
CA TYR A 144 -26.75 12.13 -5.83
C TYR A 144 -27.50 11.77 -4.54
N PRO A 145 -28.44 12.63 -4.10
CA PRO A 145 -29.19 12.36 -2.89
C PRO A 145 -30.19 11.21 -3.11
N PRO A 146 -30.62 10.53 -2.04
CA PRO A 146 -31.53 9.38 -2.16
C PRO A 146 -32.83 9.66 -2.92
N ASP A 147 -33.42 10.85 -2.75
CA ASP A 147 -34.67 11.24 -3.38
C ASP A 147 -34.52 11.54 -4.88
N LEU A 148 -33.34 11.98 -5.34
CA LEU A 148 -33.03 12.01 -6.76
C LEU A 148 -32.92 10.58 -7.29
N TRP A 149 -32.19 9.71 -6.60
CA TRP A 149 -32.07 8.31 -6.97
C TRP A 149 -33.43 7.61 -7.10
N ASP A 150 -34.39 7.91 -6.22
CA ASP A 150 -35.76 7.37 -6.29
C ASP A 150 -36.46 7.69 -7.64
N VAL A 151 -36.13 8.81 -8.29
CA VAL A 151 -36.65 9.14 -9.63
C VAL A 151 -36.08 8.19 -10.68
N HIS A 152 -34.77 7.95 -10.64
CA HIS A 152 -34.10 7.02 -11.56
C HIS A 152 -34.57 5.58 -11.34
N GLU A 153 -34.61 5.12 -10.09
CA GLU A 153 -34.96 3.74 -9.75
C GLU A 153 -36.41 3.39 -10.08
N ARG A 154 -37.34 4.34 -9.99
CA ARG A 154 -38.73 4.12 -10.45
C ARG A 154 -38.77 3.85 -11.96
N PHE A 155 -38.07 4.65 -12.76
CA PHE A 155 -37.99 4.42 -14.21
C PHE A 155 -37.34 3.06 -14.53
N ILE A 156 -36.23 2.72 -13.87
CA ILE A 156 -35.55 1.45 -14.07
C ILE A 156 -36.41 0.26 -13.61
N SER A 157 -37.10 0.38 -12.48
CA SER A 157 -38.05 -0.63 -12.01
C SER A 157 -39.17 -0.87 -13.03
N ASP A 158 -39.75 0.21 -13.56
CA ASP A 158 -40.78 0.14 -14.60
C ASP A 158 -40.24 -0.52 -15.87
N LEU A 159 -39.10 -0.07 -16.39
CA LEU A 159 -38.44 -0.66 -17.57
C LEU A 159 -38.19 -2.16 -17.38
N ARG A 160 -37.62 -2.55 -16.24
CA ARG A 160 -37.30 -3.95 -15.92
C ARG A 160 -38.56 -4.80 -15.73
N SER A 161 -39.68 -4.22 -15.30
CA SER A 161 -40.94 -4.96 -15.18
C SER A 161 -41.59 -5.26 -16.54
N HIS A 162 -41.28 -4.48 -17.58
CA HIS A 162 -41.85 -4.60 -18.92
C HIS A 162 -40.92 -5.26 -19.95
N MET A 163 -39.60 -5.32 -19.69
CA MET A 163 -38.68 -6.06 -20.56
C MET A 163 -38.91 -7.58 -20.49
N LYS A 164 -38.78 -8.27 -21.63
CA LYS A 164 -38.84 -9.73 -21.73
C LYS A 164 -37.50 -10.42 -21.51
N ALA A 165 -36.44 -9.66 -21.28
CA ALA A 165 -35.09 -10.18 -21.07
C ALA A 165 -35.08 -11.21 -19.94
N VAL A 166 -34.67 -12.43 -20.29
CA VAL A 166 -34.47 -13.55 -19.36
C VAL A 166 -33.09 -13.50 -18.71
N VAL A 167 -32.15 -12.75 -19.31
CA VAL A 167 -30.82 -12.47 -18.76
C VAL A 167 -30.59 -10.97 -18.72
N GLU A 168 -30.09 -10.47 -17.60
CA GLU A 168 -29.61 -9.11 -17.43
C GLU A 168 -28.11 -9.13 -17.08
N VAL A 169 -27.30 -8.58 -17.97
CA VAL A 169 -25.85 -8.42 -17.80
C VAL A 169 -25.59 -7.05 -17.20
N CYS A 170 -25.16 -7.01 -15.94
CA CYS A 170 -24.88 -5.78 -15.22
C CYS A 170 -23.39 -5.46 -15.30
N TRP A 171 -23.05 -4.35 -15.95
CA TRP A 171 -21.68 -3.96 -16.27
C TRP A 171 -21.11 -3.01 -15.20
N GLY A 172 -20.22 -3.53 -14.38
CA GLY A 172 -19.48 -2.75 -13.39
C GLY A 172 -20.11 -2.71 -11.99
N ARG A 173 -19.29 -2.28 -11.03
CA ARG A 173 -19.61 -2.37 -9.61
C ARG A 173 -20.71 -1.41 -9.17
N ASN A 174 -20.79 -0.21 -9.73
CA ASN A 174 -21.83 0.75 -9.37
C ASN A 174 -23.23 0.18 -9.66
N VAL A 175 -23.43 -0.44 -10.84
CA VAL A 175 -24.69 -1.12 -11.16
C VAL A 175 -24.93 -2.29 -10.22
N GLN A 176 -23.89 -3.08 -9.94
CA GLN A 176 -24.00 -4.19 -9.00
C GLN A 176 -24.48 -3.72 -7.63
N ASP A 177 -23.87 -2.70 -7.04
CA ASP A 177 -24.23 -2.19 -5.71
C ASP A 177 -25.68 -1.69 -5.68
N ARG A 178 -26.12 -0.95 -6.72
CA ARG A 178 -27.52 -0.53 -6.84
C ARG A 178 -28.46 -1.72 -6.94
N MET A 179 -28.18 -2.68 -7.81
CA MET A 179 -29.00 -3.87 -8.00
C MET A 179 -29.10 -4.71 -6.72
N MET A 180 -28.02 -4.83 -5.95
CA MET A 180 -28.03 -5.50 -4.65
C MET A 180 -28.92 -4.78 -3.63
N ILE A 181 -28.99 -3.45 -3.69
CA ILE A 181 -29.90 -2.64 -2.85
C ILE A 181 -31.36 -2.84 -3.32
N CYS A 182 -31.65 -2.61 -4.61
CA CYS A 182 -33.02 -2.65 -5.14
C CYS A 182 -33.64 -4.06 -5.05
N LEU A 183 -32.85 -5.12 -5.23
CA LEU A 183 -33.33 -6.50 -5.32
C LEU A 183 -33.05 -7.34 -4.08
N GLN A 184 -32.53 -6.76 -3.00
CA GLN A 184 -32.02 -7.48 -1.83
C GLN A 184 -32.95 -8.61 -1.34
N LYS A 185 -34.26 -8.37 -1.34
CA LYS A 185 -35.27 -9.35 -0.88
C LYS A 185 -35.48 -10.50 -1.86
N ASN A 186 -35.39 -10.22 -3.16
CA ASN A 186 -35.82 -11.11 -4.23
C ASN A 186 -34.65 -11.79 -4.96
N LEU A 187 -33.41 -11.44 -4.62
CA LEU A 187 -32.23 -12.03 -5.24
C LEU A 187 -31.83 -13.34 -4.54
N ARG A 188 -31.53 -14.38 -5.32
CA ARG A 188 -30.94 -15.64 -4.85
C ARG A 188 -29.68 -15.95 -5.63
N ILE A 189 -28.75 -16.64 -4.99
CA ILE A 189 -27.46 -17.00 -5.59
C ILE A 189 -27.44 -18.51 -5.83
N LEU A 190 -27.12 -18.90 -7.07
CA LEU A 190 -26.80 -20.28 -7.45
C LEU A 190 -25.31 -20.36 -7.81
N PRO A 191 -24.45 -20.89 -6.92
CA PRO A 191 -23.07 -21.17 -7.25
C PRO A 191 -23.00 -22.24 -8.34
N LEU A 192 -22.36 -21.94 -9.47
CA LEU A 192 -22.18 -22.87 -10.59
C LEU A 192 -20.94 -23.75 -10.36
N TRP A 193 -20.84 -24.86 -11.10
CA TRP A 193 -19.76 -25.86 -10.99
C TRP A 193 -19.28 -26.33 -12.36
N GLY A 194 -18.30 -27.24 -12.38
CA GLY A 194 -17.69 -27.75 -13.60
C GLY A 194 -16.95 -26.65 -14.34
N ARG A 195 -17.28 -26.45 -15.62
CA ARG A 195 -16.69 -25.38 -16.46
C ARG A 195 -16.90 -23.97 -15.87
N TYR A 196 -18.00 -23.76 -15.14
CA TYR A 196 -18.35 -22.47 -14.55
C TYR A 196 -18.02 -22.40 -13.04
N ASP A 197 -17.08 -23.22 -12.56
CA ASP A 197 -16.68 -23.18 -11.15
C ASP A 197 -16.16 -21.79 -10.74
N GLY A 198 -16.58 -21.32 -9.57
CA GLY A 198 -16.27 -19.97 -9.07
C GLY A 198 -17.14 -18.84 -9.65
N ILE A 199 -18.18 -19.17 -10.44
CA ILE A 199 -19.21 -18.22 -10.89
C ILE A 199 -20.46 -18.34 -10.02
N ASN A 200 -20.97 -17.20 -9.57
CA ASN A 200 -22.24 -17.07 -8.86
C ASN A 200 -23.30 -16.53 -9.81
N LEU A 201 -24.23 -17.38 -10.24
CA LEU A 201 -25.38 -16.95 -11.04
C LEU A 201 -26.44 -16.39 -10.10
N HIS A 202 -26.90 -15.16 -10.36
CA HIS A 202 -27.92 -14.53 -9.54
C HIS A 202 -29.29 -14.71 -10.20
N LEU A 203 -30.31 -15.01 -9.40
CA LEU A 203 -31.68 -15.23 -9.85
C LEU A 203 -32.56 -14.18 -9.18
N GLU A 204 -33.22 -13.35 -9.98
CA GLU A 204 -34.27 -12.48 -9.47
C GLU A 204 -35.57 -13.28 -9.40
N LEU A 205 -36.14 -13.36 -8.20
CA LEU A 205 -37.43 -13.97 -7.97
C LEU A 205 -38.58 -12.95 -8.09
N SER A 206 -39.79 -13.46 -8.27
CA SER A 206 -41.01 -12.66 -8.07
C SER A 206 -41.10 -12.12 -6.64
N GLU A 207 -41.94 -11.12 -6.43
CA GLU A 207 -42.15 -10.54 -5.09
C GLU A 207 -42.67 -11.60 -4.09
N GLN A 208 -43.43 -12.57 -4.58
CA GLN A 208 -43.93 -13.70 -3.80
C GLN A 208 -42.90 -14.84 -3.69
N MET A 209 -41.74 -14.71 -4.33
CA MET A 209 -40.66 -15.72 -4.37
C MET A 209 -41.09 -17.07 -4.94
N THR A 210 -42.15 -17.09 -5.76
CA THR A 210 -42.75 -18.30 -6.33
C THR A 210 -42.28 -18.62 -7.75
N SER A 211 -41.53 -17.71 -8.38
CA SER A 211 -41.02 -17.90 -9.74
C SER A 211 -39.74 -17.10 -9.94
N VAL A 212 -38.88 -17.56 -10.86
CA VAL A 212 -37.73 -16.79 -11.33
C VAL A 212 -38.21 -15.86 -12.44
N LYS A 213 -37.89 -14.57 -12.34
CA LYS A 213 -38.16 -13.57 -13.37
C LYS A 213 -37.06 -13.52 -14.42
N ARG A 214 -35.80 -13.55 -13.98
CA ARG A 214 -34.60 -13.45 -14.84
C ARG A 214 -33.34 -13.91 -14.12
N PHE A 215 -32.33 -14.21 -14.91
CA PHE A 215 -30.95 -14.37 -14.47
C PHE A 215 -30.22 -13.02 -14.50
N ILE A 216 -29.37 -12.78 -13.52
CA ILE A 216 -28.52 -11.60 -13.43
C ILE A 216 -27.06 -12.07 -13.41
N VAL A 217 -26.27 -11.52 -14.33
CA VAL A 217 -24.84 -11.80 -14.47
C VAL A 217 -24.07 -10.49 -14.26
N PHE A 218 -23.32 -10.41 -13.16
CA PHE A 218 -22.43 -9.29 -12.89
C PHE A 218 -21.11 -9.51 -13.59
N VAL A 219 -20.67 -8.52 -14.37
CA VAL A 219 -19.41 -8.55 -15.11
C VAL A 219 -18.61 -7.28 -14.83
N ASN A 220 -17.30 -7.31 -15.07
CA ASN A 220 -16.49 -6.11 -14.90
C ASN A 220 -16.92 -5.04 -15.92
N HIS A 221 -16.82 -3.77 -15.52
CA HIS A 221 -17.08 -2.65 -16.40
C HIS A 221 -16.15 -2.71 -17.62
N PRO A 222 -16.59 -2.38 -18.86
CA PRO A 222 -15.72 -2.47 -20.05
C PRO A 222 -14.41 -1.69 -19.91
N GLN A 223 -14.44 -0.58 -19.16
CA GLN A 223 -13.26 0.22 -18.89
C GLN A 223 -12.17 -0.51 -18.08
N PHE A 224 -12.53 -1.50 -17.25
CA PHE A 224 -11.57 -2.34 -16.52
C PHE A 224 -10.53 -2.97 -17.46
N TYR A 225 -10.90 -3.23 -18.71
CA TYR A 225 -10.01 -3.81 -19.72
C TYR A 225 -9.34 -2.79 -20.63
N MET A 226 -9.69 -1.50 -20.52
CA MET A 226 -9.04 -0.42 -21.27
C MET A 226 -7.63 -0.07 -20.74
N PHE A 227 -7.34 -0.50 -19.51
CA PHE A 227 -6.14 -0.16 -18.76
C PHE A 227 -4.91 -0.99 -19.11
N THR A 228 -5.07 -2.09 -19.83
CA THR A 228 -3.99 -3.01 -20.19
C THR A 228 -3.75 -2.99 -21.70
N LYS A 229 -2.80 -2.15 -22.14
CA LYS A 229 -2.40 -2.05 -23.55
C LYS A 229 -1.20 -2.93 -23.86
N GLY A 230 -1.18 -3.43 -25.10
CA GLY A 230 -0.03 -4.11 -25.69
C GLY A 230 0.12 -5.58 -25.29
N ASP A 231 1.22 -6.19 -25.72
CA ASP A 231 1.46 -7.63 -25.62
C ASP A 231 2.62 -8.01 -24.70
N ASN A 232 2.95 -7.14 -23.74
CA ASN A 232 3.93 -7.52 -22.72
C ASN A 232 3.40 -8.69 -21.85
N VAL A 233 4.30 -9.45 -21.25
CA VAL A 233 3.99 -10.67 -20.47
C VAL A 233 2.95 -10.41 -19.38
N ARG A 234 3.01 -9.25 -18.71
CA ARG A 234 2.06 -8.88 -17.64
C ARG A 234 0.67 -8.59 -18.20
N ALA A 235 0.58 -7.86 -19.32
CA ALA A 235 -0.68 -7.59 -20.00
C ALA A 235 -1.33 -8.87 -20.53
N GLN A 236 -0.54 -9.79 -21.09
CA GLN A 236 -1.02 -11.12 -21.50
C GLN A 236 -1.53 -11.94 -20.31
N ALA A 237 -0.79 -11.97 -19.20
CA ALA A 237 -1.21 -12.68 -17.99
C ALA A 237 -2.50 -12.09 -17.40
N PHE A 238 -2.64 -10.76 -17.38
CA PHE A 238 -3.87 -10.08 -16.96
C PHE A 238 -5.06 -10.48 -17.85
N ARG A 239 -4.92 -10.43 -19.18
CA ARG A 239 -5.99 -10.83 -20.11
C ARG A 239 -6.34 -12.31 -19.98
N ALA A 240 -5.34 -13.17 -19.84
CA ALA A 240 -5.56 -14.60 -19.65
C ALA A 240 -6.40 -14.90 -18.39
N LYS A 241 -6.13 -14.21 -17.28
CA LYS A 241 -6.84 -14.41 -16.01
C LYS A 241 -8.18 -13.66 -15.96
N GLN A 242 -8.13 -12.33 -16.09
CA GLN A 242 -9.31 -11.47 -15.92
C GLN A 242 -10.20 -11.47 -17.16
N GLY A 243 -9.61 -11.35 -18.35
CA GLY A 243 -10.34 -11.44 -19.62
C GLY A 243 -10.99 -12.81 -19.81
N GLY A 244 -10.26 -13.90 -19.49
CA GLY A 244 -10.82 -15.25 -19.51
C GLY A 244 -12.02 -15.44 -18.57
N ARG A 245 -11.98 -14.85 -17.36
CA ARG A 245 -13.12 -14.87 -16.44
C ARG A 245 -14.31 -14.05 -16.98
N GLN A 246 -14.06 -12.90 -17.59
CA GLN A 246 -15.08 -12.07 -18.23
C GLN A 246 -15.78 -12.83 -19.36
N ASP A 247 -14.99 -13.40 -20.28
CA ASP A 247 -15.50 -14.12 -21.44
C ASP A 247 -16.35 -15.32 -21.01
N LEU A 248 -15.97 -16.02 -19.93
CA LEU A 248 -16.75 -17.12 -19.38
C LEU A 248 -18.12 -16.66 -18.82
N LEU A 249 -18.18 -15.49 -18.17
CA LEU A 249 -19.44 -14.89 -17.71
C LEU A 249 -20.32 -14.43 -18.87
N LEU A 250 -19.72 -13.85 -19.91
CA LEU A 250 -20.45 -13.41 -21.10
C LEU A 250 -20.94 -14.59 -21.93
N GLU A 251 -20.16 -15.66 -22.04
CA GLU A 251 -20.58 -16.93 -22.65
C GLU A 251 -21.76 -17.54 -21.90
N LEU A 252 -21.72 -17.53 -20.56
CA LEU A 252 -22.86 -17.96 -19.73
C LEU A 252 -24.10 -17.12 -20.03
N ALA A 253 -23.98 -15.78 -20.05
CA ALA A 253 -25.09 -14.88 -20.36
C ALA A 253 -25.64 -15.11 -21.77
N ALA A 254 -24.76 -15.27 -22.76
CA ALA A 254 -25.10 -15.52 -24.15
C ALA A 254 -25.83 -16.85 -24.33
N GLY A 255 -25.35 -17.92 -23.69
CA GLY A 255 -25.99 -19.24 -23.75
C GLY A 255 -27.34 -19.28 -23.03
N LEU A 256 -27.50 -18.54 -21.92
CA LEU A 256 -28.81 -18.39 -21.27
C LEU A 256 -29.79 -17.59 -22.16
N GLY A 257 -29.32 -16.52 -22.78
CA GLY A 257 -30.12 -15.63 -23.62
C GLY A 257 -30.26 -16.04 -25.09
N LYS A 258 -29.57 -17.11 -25.51
CA LYS A 258 -29.51 -17.62 -26.89
C LYS A 258 -29.09 -16.56 -27.92
N ILE A 259 -28.06 -15.78 -27.59
CA ILE A 259 -27.43 -14.84 -28.52
C ILE A 259 -26.03 -15.31 -28.90
N ASN A 260 -25.53 -14.85 -30.04
CA ASN A 260 -24.17 -15.12 -30.48
C ASN A 260 -23.24 -14.00 -30.03
N ILE A 261 -22.07 -14.37 -29.51
CA ILE A 261 -21.02 -13.45 -29.07
C ILE A 261 -19.67 -13.85 -29.67
N SER A 262 -18.74 -12.90 -29.67
CA SER A 262 -17.34 -13.15 -30.05
C SER A 262 -16.66 -14.02 -28.98
N ALA A 263 -16.13 -15.18 -29.37
CA ALA A 263 -15.46 -16.09 -28.45
C ALA A 263 -14.13 -15.51 -27.95
N ASP A 264 -13.85 -15.67 -26.64
CA ASP A 264 -12.61 -15.24 -25.98
C ASP A 264 -12.22 -13.77 -26.29
N PHE A 265 -13.19 -12.87 -26.44
CA PHE A 265 -12.96 -11.49 -26.87
C PHE A 265 -12.02 -10.73 -25.93
N TYR A 266 -12.28 -10.74 -24.62
CA TYR A 266 -11.48 -10.03 -23.63
C TYR A 266 -10.11 -10.68 -23.40
N LYS A 267 -10.04 -12.01 -23.52
CA LYS A 267 -8.83 -12.80 -23.34
C LYS A 267 -7.85 -12.63 -24.51
N LEU A 268 -8.35 -12.63 -25.74
CA LEU A 268 -7.51 -12.67 -26.95
C LEU A 268 -7.24 -11.29 -27.55
N ASN A 269 -8.09 -10.29 -27.31
CA ASN A 269 -7.92 -9.00 -27.96
C ASN A 269 -6.88 -8.13 -27.22
N PRO A 270 -5.72 -7.82 -27.85
CA PRO A 270 -4.68 -7.01 -27.22
C PRO A 270 -4.99 -5.50 -27.21
N LEU A 271 -6.03 -5.08 -27.94
CA LEU A 271 -6.43 -3.68 -28.13
C LEU A 271 -7.94 -3.52 -27.88
N LEU A 272 -8.35 -3.75 -26.63
CA LEU A 272 -9.73 -3.51 -26.18
C LEU A 272 -10.06 -2.01 -26.07
N LEU A 273 -9.04 -1.15 -26.01
CA LEU A 273 -9.22 0.29 -26.12
C LEU A 273 -9.33 0.68 -27.61
N ARG A 274 -10.54 1.05 -28.05
CA ARG A 274 -10.67 1.92 -29.22
C ARG A 274 -10.16 3.31 -28.84
N PRO A 275 -9.13 3.86 -29.50
CA PRO A 275 -8.60 5.17 -29.16
C PRO A 275 -9.67 6.25 -29.40
N PHE A 276 -10.33 6.67 -28.33
CA PHE A 276 -11.15 7.88 -28.35
C PHE A 276 -10.21 9.08 -28.31
N ARG A 277 -9.93 9.64 -29.49
CA ARG A 277 -9.08 10.82 -29.67
C ARG A 277 -9.95 11.98 -30.16
N PRO A 278 -10.81 12.54 -29.28
CA PRO A 278 -11.60 13.71 -29.60
C PRO A 278 -10.68 14.88 -29.99
N THR A 279 -11.13 15.67 -30.97
CA THR A 279 -10.44 16.90 -31.36
C THR A 279 -10.25 17.79 -30.12
N LYS A 280 -9.27 18.71 -30.15
CA LYS A 280 -9.07 19.66 -29.06
C LYS A 280 -10.37 20.42 -28.72
N THR A 281 -11.08 20.87 -29.76
CA THR A 281 -12.39 21.54 -29.64
C THR A 281 -13.42 20.66 -28.93
N ASN A 282 -13.52 19.38 -29.30
CA ASN A 282 -14.44 18.45 -28.65
C ASN A 282 -14.04 18.21 -27.18
N ARG A 283 -12.74 18.10 -26.87
CA ARG A 283 -12.26 17.96 -25.48
C ARG A 283 -12.62 19.16 -24.62
N GLU A 284 -12.42 20.37 -25.13
CA GLU A 284 -12.78 21.61 -24.43
C GLU A 284 -14.30 21.67 -24.20
N HIS A 285 -15.08 21.31 -25.22
CA HIS A 285 -16.54 21.23 -25.11
C HIS A 285 -16.99 20.21 -24.06
N MET A 286 -16.50 18.96 -24.12
CA MET A 286 -16.80 17.92 -23.12
C MET A 286 -16.40 18.37 -21.70
N SER A 287 -15.23 18.99 -21.54
CA SER A 287 -14.80 19.50 -20.23
C SER A 287 -15.72 20.62 -19.72
N ALA A 288 -16.27 21.45 -20.62
CA ALA A 288 -17.25 22.47 -20.25
C ALA A 288 -18.58 21.84 -19.80
N LEU A 289 -19.08 20.84 -20.53
CA LEU A 289 -20.29 20.10 -20.16
C LEU A 289 -20.15 19.40 -18.80
N LYS A 290 -19.02 18.73 -18.56
CA LYS A 290 -18.68 18.13 -17.26
C LYS A 290 -18.66 19.18 -16.14
N GLY A 291 -18.06 20.34 -16.39
CA GLY A 291 -18.02 21.45 -15.43
C GLY A 291 -19.40 22.02 -15.11
N GLN A 292 -20.29 22.12 -16.10
CA GLN A 292 -21.68 22.55 -15.92
C GLN A 292 -22.47 21.54 -15.10
N ALA A 293 -22.39 20.24 -15.43
CA ALA A 293 -23.03 19.16 -14.67
C ALA A 293 -22.55 19.15 -13.21
N TYR A 294 -21.25 19.28 -12.99
CA TYR A 294 -20.68 19.36 -11.66
C TYR A 294 -21.17 20.58 -10.86
N THR A 295 -21.21 21.77 -11.49
CA THR A 295 -21.71 23.00 -10.86
C THR A 295 -23.16 22.86 -10.43
N ALA A 296 -23.99 22.23 -11.27
CA ALA A 296 -25.40 21.95 -10.98
C ALA A 296 -25.56 21.03 -9.75
N ILE A 297 -24.74 19.97 -9.64
CA ILE A 297 -24.74 19.07 -8.48
C ILE A 297 -24.23 19.79 -7.22
N LYS A 298 -23.19 20.62 -7.34
CA LYS A 298 -22.64 21.37 -6.20
C LYS A 298 -23.63 22.41 -5.65
N ALA A 299 -24.49 22.97 -6.51
CA ALA A 299 -25.51 23.93 -6.08
C ALA A 299 -26.54 23.32 -5.13
N ILE A 300 -26.88 22.04 -5.30
CA ILE A 300 -27.83 21.32 -4.43
C ILE A 300 -27.15 20.68 -3.22
N CYS A 301 -25.86 20.39 -3.32
CA CYS A 301 -25.06 19.79 -2.26
C CYS A 301 -23.77 20.61 -2.06
N PRO A 302 -23.84 21.77 -1.37
CA PRO A 302 -22.69 22.67 -1.22
C PRO A 302 -21.54 22.04 -0.44
N ASP A 303 -21.85 21.11 0.46
CA ASP A 303 -20.89 20.33 1.25
C ASP A 303 -20.31 19.14 0.48
N ALA A 304 -20.77 18.90 -0.75
CA ALA A 304 -20.19 17.86 -1.60
C ALA A 304 -18.76 18.21 -1.99
N VAL A 305 -17.91 17.18 -2.01
CA VAL A 305 -16.46 17.29 -2.26
C VAL A 305 -16.19 18.11 -3.53
N ASP A 306 -15.30 19.10 -3.43
CA ASP A 306 -14.88 19.92 -4.57
C ASP A 306 -13.89 19.19 -5.47
N PHE A 307 -14.39 18.53 -6.52
CA PHE A 307 -13.55 17.82 -7.50
C PHE A 307 -12.85 18.78 -8.49
N SER A 308 -13.20 20.07 -8.54
CA SER A 308 -12.57 21.03 -9.46
C SER A 308 -11.21 21.55 -8.96
N THR A 309 -10.97 21.47 -7.64
CA THR A 309 -9.72 21.93 -7.01
C THR A 309 -8.52 21.04 -7.34
N ILE A 310 -8.75 19.87 -7.96
CA ILE A 310 -7.73 18.87 -8.32
C ILE A 310 -6.72 19.44 -9.34
N ARG A 311 -7.15 20.26 -10.32
CA ARG A 311 -6.23 20.85 -11.32
C ARG A 311 -5.23 21.84 -10.72
N GLY A 312 -5.53 22.41 -9.54
CA GLY A 312 -4.64 23.37 -8.86
C GLY A 312 -3.87 22.78 -7.68
N GLY A 313 -4.18 21.55 -7.26
CA GLY A 313 -3.89 21.05 -5.91
C GLY A 313 -2.46 20.62 -5.62
N LEU A 314 -1.56 20.48 -6.60
CA LEU A 314 -0.18 20.05 -6.32
C LEU A 314 0.76 21.20 -5.90
N SER A 315 0.24 22.41 -5.67
CA SER A 315 1.01 23.49 -5.06
C SER A 315 0.70 23.59 -3.57
N ILE A 316 1.67 23.25 -2.72
CA ILE A 316 2.19 24.04 -1.58
C ILE A 316 3.10 23.12 -0.70
N ILE A 317 4.22 23.70 -0.23
CA ILE A 317 5.26 23.22 0.73
C ILE A 317 6.39 22.33 0.14
N ARG A 318 7.66 22.76 0.05
CA ARG A 318 8.52 23.50 1.01
C ARG A 318 9.40 24.52 0.26
N LYS A 319 9.54 25.73 0.80
CA LYS A 319 10.53 26.73 0.37
C LYS A 319 11.95 26.19 0.63
N ASN A 320 12.79 26.29 -0.40
CA ASN A 320 14.25 26.40 -0.35
C ASN A 320 15.03 25.41 0.54
N ARG A 321 15.45 24.30 -0.07
CA ARG A 321 16.83 23.79 0.09
C ARG A 321 17.40 23.60 -1.31
N LYS A 322 18.64 24.07 -1.52
CA LYS A 322 19.28 24.26 -2.82
C LYS A 322 19.28 22.97 -3.66
N LYS A 323 19.13 23.16 -4.98
CA LYS A 323 19.30 22.16 -6.04
C LYS A 323 20.50 21.27 -5.77
N GLN A 324 20.29 19.96 -5.76
CA GLN A 324 21.33 18.98 -6.03
C GLN A 324 21.39 18.80 -7.55
N ASP A 325 22.60 18.82 -8.10
CA ASP A 325 22.86 18.53 -9.51
C ASP A 325 22.45 17.09 -9.84
N LYS A 326 22.04 16.91 -11.10
CA LYS A 326 21.54 15.67 -11.70
C LYS A 326 22.35 14.44 -11.27
N PHE A 327 21.70 13.51 -10.58
CA PHE A 327 22.19 12.14 -10.45
C PHE A 327 22.09 11.46 -11.81
N ASN A 328 23.22 11.34 -12.51
CA ASN A 328 23.35 10.28 -13.50
C ASN A 328 23.55 8.98 -12.73
N LEU A 329 22.61 8.04 -12.87
CA LEU A 329 22.79 6.66 -12.40
C LEU A 329 24.09 6.11 -13.02
N PRO A 330 24.94 5.40 -12.25
CA PRO A 330 26.20 4.88 -12.80
C PRO A 330 25.91 3.74 -13.79
N GLU A 331 26.46 3.83 -14.99
CA GLU A 331 26.66 2.68 -15.87
C GLU A 331 27.64 1.71 -15.18
N VAL A 332 27.18 0.49 -14.94
CA VAL A 332 27.96 -0.57 -14.31
C VAL A 332 28.94 -1.14 -15.34
N GLU A 333 30.20 -0.71 -15.28
CA GLU A 333 31.31 -1.42 -15.94
C GLU A 333 31.91 -2.50 -15.02
N PRO A 334 32.38 -3.64 -15.58
CA PRO A 334 32.81 -4.78 -14.79
C PRO A 334 34.16 -4.54 -14.11
N ALA A 335 34.19 -4.88 -12.82
CA ALA A 335 35.31 -4.68 -11.90
C ALA A 335 36.65 -5.29 -12.36
N SER A 336 37.73 -4.52 -12.17
CA SER A 336 39.11 -5.03 -12.21
C SER A 336 39.96 -4.52 -11.02
N LYS A 337 40.20 -5.46 -10.09
CA LYS A 337 41.43 -5.76 -9.33
C LYS A 337 42.20 -4.64 -8.60
N ASN A 338 42.01 -4.55 -7.28
CA ASN A 338 42.97 -5.02 -6.24
C ASN A 338 42.55 -4.57 -4.82
N PRO A 339 42.36 -5.48 -3.83
CA PRO A 339 42.05 -5.09 -2.45
C PRO A 339 43.30 -5.15 -1.56
N ALA A 340 43.70 -4.00 -1.00
CA ALA A 340 44.53 -3.99 0.20
C ALA A 340 43.61 -4.19 1.42
N LYS A 341 43.68 -5.39 2.01
CA LYS A 341 42.88 -5.84 3.17
C LYS A 341 43.17 -4.99 4.41
N VAL A 342 42.14 -4.31 4.92
CA VAL A 342 41.99 -3.93 6.32
C VAL A 342 40.97 -4.88 6.95
N THR A 343 41.40 -5.71 7.90
CA THR A 343 40.53 -6.63 8.64
C THR A 343 40.31 -6.13 10.07
N GLY A 344 39.04 -6.09 10.52
CA GLY A 344 38.69 -5.77 11.92
C GLY A 344 37.18 -5.60 12.24
N ASP A 345 36.37 -6.64 11.94
CA ASP A 345 35.07 -7.10 12.48
C ASP A 345 33.93 -6.20 13.03
N MET A 346 32.71 -6.66 12.65
CA MET A 346 31.36 -6.47 13.23
C MET A 346 30.54 -5.22 12.91
N PHE A 347 30.98 -4.38 11.97
CA PHE A 347 30.04 -3.53 11.26
C PHE A 347 29.67 -4.27 9.97
N VAL A 348 28.38 -4.61 9.80
CA VAL A 348 27.89 -4.91 8.45
C VAL A 348 28.27 -3.72 7.59
N ASP A 349 28.78 -4.03 6.40
CA ASP A 349 29.23 -3.04 5.46
C ASP A 349 28.07 -2.09 5.15
N ASP A 350 28.15 -0.86 5.69
CA ASP A 350 27.12 0.19 5.53
C ASP A 350 26.92 0.46 4.03
N GLU A 351 28.01 0.33 3.25
CA GLU A 351 28.03 0.40 1.79
C GLU A 351 27.15 -0.70 1.16
N ALA A 352 27.22 -1.95 1.66
CA ALA A 352 26.37 -3.04 1.16
C ALA A 352 24.89 -2.85 1.51
N LEU A 353 24.57 -2.22 2.65
CA LEU A 353 23.19 -1.88 3.02
C LEU A 353 22.63 -0.71 2.19
N GLU A 354 23.46 0.28 1.90
CA GLU A 354 23.12 1.38 0.99
C GLU A 354 22.96 0.90 -0.45
N GLU A 355 23.79 -0.04 -0.90
CA GLU A 355 23.66 -0.69 -2.19
C GLU A 355 22.36 -1.50 -2.27
N ALA A 356 22.06 -2.33 -1.26
CA ALA A 356 20.82 -3.09 -1.20
C ALA A 356 19.58 -2.19 -1.20
N ARG A 357 19.62 -1.06 -0.48
CA ARG A 357 18.55 -0.05 -0.53
C ARG A 357 18.43 0.56 -1.92
N SER A 358 19.55 0.91 -2.56
CA SER A 358 19.55 1.48 -3.90
C SER A 358 18.98 0.50 -4.93
N GLN A 359 19.40 -0.77 -4.89
CA GLN A 359 18.85 -1.84 -5.73
C GLN A 359 17.34 -2.00 -5.52
N GLN A 360 16.86 -2.00 -4.27
CA GLN A 360 15.43 -2.08 -3.98
C GLN A 360 14.65 -0.88 -4.55
N ILE A 361 15.18 0.34 -4.43
CA ILE A 361 14.53 1.54 -5.00
C ILE A 361 14.50 1.48 -6.52
N SER A 362 15.59 1.06 -7.17
CA SER A 362 15.66 0.87 -8.62
C SER A 362 14.64 -0.16 -9.10
N GLN A 363 14.53 -1.30 -8.42
CA GLN A 363 13.53 -2.32 -8.76
C GLN A 363 12.10 -1.78 -8.67
N ILE A 364 11.73 -1.07 -7.59
CA ILE A 364 10.39 -0.50 -7.45
C ILE A 364 10.13 0.54 -8.55
N THR A 365 11.16 1.34 -8.88
CA THR A 365 11.10 2.36 -9.95
C THR A 365 10.81 1.71 -11.30
N GLU A 366 11.54 0.64 -11.65
CA GLU A 366 11.32 -0.16 -12.86
C GLU A 366 9.93 -0.80 -12.88
N GLU A 367 9.47 -1.37 -11.76
CA GLU A 367 8.14 -1.96 -11.68
C GLU A 367 7.02 -0.93 -11.90
N ILE A 368 7.14 0.28 -11.34
CA ILE A 368 6.17 1.37 -11.60
C ILE A 368 6.23 1.79 -13.07
N HIS A 369 7.42 1.86 -13.65
CA HIS A 369 7.63 2.17 -15.07
C HIS A 369 6.94 1.19 -15.99
N GLU A 370 7.16 -0.11 -15.77
CA GLU A 370 6.51 -1.17 -16.54
C GLU A 370 4.99 -1.12 -16.40
N LEU A 371 4.49 -0.88 -15.18
CA LEU A 371 3.06 -0.71 -14.94
C LEU A 371 2.54 0.52 -15.66
N ALA A 372 3.20 1.67 -15.55
CA ALA A 372 2.85 2.91 -16.23
C ALA A 372 2.79 2.74 -17.76
N ALA A 373 3.74 1.99 -18.33
CA ALA A 373 3.77 1.68 -19.75
C ALA A 373 2.54 0.86 -20.21
N MET A 374 1.94 0.05 -19.31
CA MET A 374 0.68 -0.65 -19.61
C MET A 374 -0.49 0.32 -19.84
N PHE A 375 -0.50 1.48 -19.15
CA PHE A 375 -1.54 2.50 -19.27
C PHE A 375 -1.24 3.50 -20.40
N MET A 376 0.05 3.83 -20.59
CA MET A 376 0.52 4.92 -21.47
C MET A 376 1.67 4.50 -22.40
N PRO A 377 1.48 3.49 -23.27
CA PRO A 377 2.54 2.96 -24.13
C PRO A 377 3.12 4.01 -25.09
N ASP A 378 2.27 4.88 -25.65
CA ASP A 378 2.68 5.94 -26.58
C ASP A 378 3.45 7.07 -25.91
N THR A 379 3.40 7.19 -24.57
CA THR A 379 4.01 8.29 -23.80
C THR A 379 5.31 7.88 -23.11
N MET A 380 5.51 6.58 -22.88
CA MET A 380 6.59 6.04 -22.06
C MET A 380 7.73 5.38 -22.89
N SER A 381 7.67 5.42 -24.23
CA SER A 381 8.57 4.61 -25.06
C SER A 381 10.04 5.05 -25.12
N GLU A 382 10.40 6.25 -24.66
CA GLU A 382 11.77 6.79 -24.87
C GLU A 382 12.39 7.56 -23.70
N THR A 383 11.68 7.85 -22.60
CA THR A 383 12.23 8.67 -21.49
C THR A 383 12.03 8.04 -20.12
N VAL A 384 13.14 7.85 -19.40
CA VAL A 384 13.13 7.47 -17.97
C VAL A 384 12.55 8.62 -17.16
N PHE A 385 11.31 8.43 -16.71
CA PHE A 385 10.58 9.26 -15.77
C PHE A 385 11.36 9.50 -14.47
N ASP A 386 11.56 10.77 -14.12
CA ASP A 386 12.30 11.17 -12.92
C ASP A 386 11.34 11.33 -11.72
N PHE A 387 11.31 10.34 -10.83
CA PHE A 387 10.52 10.38 -9.59
C PHE A 387 10.98 11.45 -8.58
N THR A 388 12.13 12.10 -8.81
CA THR A 388 12.58 13.25 -8.01
C THR A 388 12.01 14.57 -8.54
N ASP A 389 11.64 14.65 -9.81
CA ASP A 389 10.98 15.82 -10.38
C ASP A 389 9.48 15.80 -10.08
N ARG A 390 9.07 16.68 -9.14
CA ARG A 390 7.67 16.83 -8.75
C ARG A 390 6.75 17.29 -9.89
N VAL A 391 7.28 18.01 -10.86
CA VAL A 391 6.52 18.46 -12.04
C VAL A 391 6.27 17.29 -12.97
N GLU A 392 7.27 16.44 -13.18
CA GLU A 392 7.07 15.19 -13.94
C GLU A 392 6.08 14.28 -13.21
N CYS A 393 6.25 14.05 -11.90
CA CYS A 393 5.29 13.30 -11.06
C CYS A 393 3.88 13.81 -11.18
N ARG A 394 3.70 15.13 -11.15
CA ARG A 394 2.39 15.73 -11.38
C ARG A 394 1.85 15.39 -12.77
N ARG A 395 2.62 15.63 -13.82
CA ARG A 395 2.16 15.40 -15.21
C ARG A 395 1.87 13.93 -15.47
N PHE A 396 2.63 13.03 -14.85
CA PHE A 396 2.40 11.60 -14.88
C PHE A 396 1.06 11.24 -14.23
N ILE A 397 0.82 11.70 -13.00
CA ILE A 397 -0.47 11.47 -12.31
C ILE A 397 -1.62 12.14 -13.07
N GLU A 398 -1.43 13.35 -13.61
CA GLU A 398 -2.43 14.02 -14.45
C GLU A 398 -2.73 13.23 -15.72
N SER A 399 -1.73 12.55 -16.31
CA SER A 399 -1.92 11.71 -17.48
C SER A 399 -2.67 10.41 -17.13
N ILE A 400 -2.39 9.83 -15.96
CA ILE A 400 -3.14 8.71 -15.39
C ILE A 400 -4.58 9.11 -15.07
N GLU A 401 -4.82 10.28 -14.47
CA GLU A 401 -6.16 10.79 -14.14
C GLU A 401 -6.94 11.26 -15.38
N ALA A 402 -6.25 11.79 -16.39
CA ALA A 402 -6.83 12.12 -17.69
C ALA A 402 -7.17 10.88 -18.51
N PHE A 403 -6.55 9.74 -18.17
CA PHE A 403 -7.05 8.44 -18.58
C PHE A 403 -8.33 8.18 -17.77
N GLU A 404 -9.45 8.75 -18.25
CA GLU A 404 -10.77 8.56 -17.64
C GLU A 404 -10.94 7.08 -17.36
N GLY A 405 -11.09 6.74 -16.08
CA GLY A 405 -11.08 5.38 -15.57
C GLY A 405 -12.09 5.24 -14.45
N GLU A 406 -13.23 4.60 -14.72
CA GLU A 406 -14.26 4.28 -13.72
C GLU A 406 -13.87 3.08 -12.86
N LEU A 407 -12.70 3.13 -12.23
CA LEU A 407 -12.35 2.25 -11.12
C LEU A 407 -12.51 3.04 -9.83
N TYR A 408 -13.46 2.60 -9.00
CA TYR A 408 -13.85 3.31 -7.79
C TYR A 408 -13.36 2.61 -6.54
N GLN A 409 -13.31 1.28 -6.60
CA GLN A 409 -12.98 0.44 -5.47
C GLN A 409 -11.55 -0.11 -5.61
N TRP A 410 -10.92 -0.36 -4.46
CA TRP A 410 -9.54 -0.83 -4.41
C TRP A 410 -9.39 -2.23 -5.01
N GLU A 411 -10.44 -3.03 -4.87
CA GLU A 411 -10.57 -4.39 -5.33
C GLU A 411 -10.67 -4.48 -6.86
N GLU A 412 -11.00 -3.38 -7.53
CA GLU A 412 -11.04 -3.29 -9.00
C GLU A 412 -9.68 -2.93 -9.59
N LEU A 413 -8.66 -2.64 -8.78
CA LEU A 413 -7.32 -2.40 -9.30
C LEU A 413 -6.74 -3.67 -9.92
N PRO A 414 -5.98 -3.54 -11.02
CA PRO A 414 -5.12 -4.61 -11.50
C PRO A 414 -4.26 -5.20 -10.36
N GLU A 415 -4.27 -6.53 -10.24
CA GLU A 415 -3.63 -7.27 -9.13
C GLU A 415 -2.15 -6.91 -8.98
N ASN A 416 -1.44 -6.70 -10.09
CA ASN A 416 -0.05 -6.25 -10.11
C ASN A 416 0.18 -4.87 -9.47
N ILE A 417 -0.78 -3.94 -9.57
CA ILE A 417 -0.71 -2.65 -8.84
C ILE A 417 -0.92 -2.88 -7.35
N VAL A 418 -1.92 -3.68 -7.00
CA VAL A 418 -2.24 -3.99 -5.60
C VAL A 418 -1.05 -4.68 -4.93
N GLU A 419 -0.50 -5.71 -5.56
CA GLU A 419 0.69 -6.43 -5.13
C GLU A 419 1.88 -5.49 -4.94
N LEU A 420 2.15 -4.61 -5.91
CA LEU A 420 3.24 -3.64 -5.81
C LEU A 420 3.06 -2.73 -4.60
N VAL A 421 1.87 -2.16 -4.40
CA VAL A 421 1.59 -1.29 -3.23
C VAL A 421 1.75 -2.08 -1.92
N GLN A 422 1.21 -3.29 -1.83
CA GLN A 422 1.22 -4.12 -0.62
C GLN A 422 2.61 -4.69 -0.28
N ALA A 423 3.46 -4.90 -1.30
CA ALA A 423 4.84 -5.32 -1.14
C ALA A 423 5.70 -4.26 -0.43
N GLN A 424 5.34 -2.97 -0.53
CA GLN A 424 6.13 -1.90 0.07
C GLN A 424 5.99 -1.84 1.58
N LYS A 425 7.02 -2.33 2.28
CA LYS A 425 7.09 -2.30 3.76
C LYS A 425 6.91 -0.90 4.34
N GLY A 426 7.35 0.15 3.61
CA GLY A 426 7.23 1.54 4.04
C GLY A 426 5.85 2.17 3.84
N LEU A 427 4.95 1.52 3.08
CA LEU A 427 3.55 1.93 2.93
C LEU A 427 2.63 1.34 3.99
N ARG A 428 3.17 0.48 4.87
CA ARG A 428 2.40 -0.20 5.91
C ARG A 428 2.14 0.72 7.09
N ILE A 429 1.04 0.48 7.79
CA ILE A 429 0.75 1.10 9.09
C ILE A 429 0.68 -0.02 10.12
N ASP A 430 1.57 0.01 11.12
CA ASP A 430 1.69 -1.07 12.10
C ASP A 430 1.87 -2.45 11.41
N ARG A 431 2.68 -2.48 10.34
CA ARG A 431 2.99 -3.64 9.49
C ARG A 431 1.82 -4.23 8.70
N GLN A 432 0.66 -3.57 8.72
CA GLN A 432 -0.47 -3.95 7.87
C GLN A 432 -0.34 -3.31 6.48
N PRO A 433 -0.47 -4.10 5.40
CA PRO A 433 -0.45 -3.59 4.04
C PRO A 433 -1.69 -2.73 3.77
N VAL A 434 -1.62 -1.89 2.74
CA VAL A 434 -2.78 -1.15 2.23
C VAL A 434 -3.70 -2.12 1.51
N ALA A 435 -4.88 -2.39 2.08
CA ALA A 435 -5.83 -3.37 1.58
C ALA A 435 -7.15 -2.75 1.11
N SER A 436 -7.33 -1.43 1.27
CA SER A 436 -8.56 -0.74 0.91
C SER A 436 -8.29 0.69 0.43
N ARG A 437 -9.28 1.28 -0.26
CA ARG A 437 -9.23 2.70 -0.70
C ARG A 437 -8.99 3.62 0.49
N LYS A 438 -9.71 3.42 1.60
CA LYS A 438 -9.57 4.25 2.82
C LYS A 438 -8.15 4.22 3.40
N GLU A 439 -7.51 3.05 3.39
CA GLU A 439 -6.12 2.90 3.82
C GLU A 439 -5.16 3.56 2.83
N ALA A 440 -5.44 3.46 1.52
CA ALA A 440 -4.67 4.14 0.48
C ALA A 440 -4.76 5.67 0.64
N GLU A 441 -5.96 6.22 0.82
CA GLU A 441 -6.15 7.65 1.11
C GLU A 441 -5.42 8.06 2.40
N THR A 442 -5.39 7.18 3.40
CA THR A 442 -4.63 7.42 4.63
C THR A 442 -3.13 7.47 4.33
N ALA A 443 -2.59 6.49 3.60
CA ALA A 443 -1.19 6.47 3.19
C ALA A 443 -0.81 7.70 2.35
N TYR A 444 -1.68 8.10 1.42
CA TYR A 444 -1.49 9.31 0.62
C TYR A 444 -1.39 10.56 1.48
N ARG A 445 -2.31 10.78 2.42
CA ARG A 445 -2.26 11.94 3.33
C ARG A 445 -1.00 11.93 4.22
N LEU A 446 -0.55 10.73 4.63
CA LEU A 446 0.68 10.57 5.43
C LEU A 446 1.96 10.88 4.63
N LEU A 447 1.95 10.68 3.30
CA LEU A 447 3.08 10.99 2.40
C LEU A 447 3.04 12.42 1.86
N GLN A 448 1.86 12.92 1.50
CA GLN A 448 1.61 14.23 0.91
C GLN A 448 0.73 15.06 1.84
N SER A 449 1.34 15.87 2.70
CA SER A 449 0.60 16.78 3.58
C SER A 449 -0.11 17.87 2.78
N GLY A 450 -1.44 17.81 2.65
CA GLY A 450 -2.27 18.93 2.19
C GLY A 450 -3.24 18.64 1.04
N ASN A 451 -3.18 17.47 0.40
CA ASN A 451 -4.04 17.15 -0.74
C ASN A 451 -5.25 16.29 -0.33
N ILE A 452 -6.33 16.37 -1.11
CA ILE A 452 -7.60 15.65 -0.93
C ILE A 452 -7.56 14.36 -1.78
N PRO A 453 -7.20 13.18 -1.21
CA PRO A 453 -7.12 11.93 -1.98
C PRO A 453 -8.47 11.41 -2.49
N GLU A 454 -9.58 11.83 -1.88
CA GLU A 454 -10.95 11.41 -2.22
C GLU A 454 -11.28 11.71 -3.68
N CYS A 455 -10.61 12.70 -4.23
CA CYS A 455 -10.77 13.21 -5.57
C CYS A 455 -10.02 12.42 -6.66
N LEU A 456 -9.03 11.62 -6.27
CA LEU A 456 -8.27 10.79 -7.22
C LEU A 456 -9.08 9.56 -7.62
N SER A 457 -8.93 9.13 -8.87
CA SER A 457 -9.30 7.77 -9.27
C SER A 457 -8.53 6.76 -8.40
N VAL A 458 -9.03 5.53 -8.26
CA VAL A 458 -8.32 4.55 -7.43
C VAL A 458 -6.94 4.18 -8.01
N ILE A 459 -6.80 4.20 -9.35
CA ILE A 459 -5.50 4.04 -10.04
C ILE A 459 -4.58 5.21 -9.74
N GLY A 460 -5.04 6.44 -9.96
CA GLY A 460 -4.19 7.61 -9.72
C GLY A 460 -3.87 7.79 -8.25
N LEU A 461 -4.74 7.36 -7.32
CA LEU A 461 -4.41 7.26 -5.89
C LEU A 461 -3.27 6.26 -5.66
N ALA A 462 -3.34 5.05 -6.23
CA ALA A 462 -2.29 4.04 -6.10
C ALA A 462 -0.95 4.55 -6.64
N PHE A 463 -0.92 5.09 -7.87
CA PHE A 463 0.29 5.66 -8.46
C PHE A 463 0.79 6.90 -7.71
N SER A 464 -0.10 7.73 -7.16
CA SER A 464 0.29 8.88 -6.36
C SER A 464 0.99 8.46 -5.06
N ILE A 465 0.49 7.41 -4.40
CA ILE A 465 1.11 6.84 -3.20
C ILE A 465 2.49 6.26 -3.55
N LEU A 466 2.58 5.46 -4.61
CA LEU A 466 3.83 4.84 -5.06
C LEU A 466 4.88 5.90 -5.41
N THR A 467 4.47 6.91 -6.17
CA THR A 467 5.32 8.04 -6.57
C THR A 467 5.80 8.82 -5.35
N ALA A 468 4.89 9.18 -4.44
CA ALA A 468 5.24 9.89 -3.20
C ALA A 468 6.14 9.06 -2.29
N TYR A 469 5.94 7.75 -2.24
CA TYR A 469 6.76 6.82 -1.48
C TYR A 469 8.19 6.77 -2.02
N ILE A 470 8.36 6.63 -3.34
CA ILE A 470 9.69 6.68 -3.97
C ILE A 470 10.36 8.02 -3.70
N SER A 471 9.69 9.15 -3.95
CA SER A 471 10.29 10.46 -3.71
C SER A 471 10.72 10.63 -2.24
N THR A 472 9.94 10.10 -1.29
CA THR A 472 10.28 10.14 0.15
C THR A 472 11.45 9.21 0.48
N THR A 473 11.56 8.09 -0.22
CA THR A 473 12.60 7.08 -0.01
C THR A 473 13.92 7.48 -0.64
N LEU A 474 13.91 8.15 -1.79
CA LEU A 474 15.09 8.74 -2.45
C LEU A 474 15.68 9.90 -1.65
N TYR A 475 14.87 10.59 -0.85
CA TYR A 475 15.33 11.73 -0.07
C TYR A 475 16.25 11.31 1.08
N MET A 476 17.55 11.52 0.89
CA MET A 476 18.58 11.28 1.91
C MET A 476 18.49 12.28 3.07
N PRO A 477 18.96 11.90 4.27
CA PRO A 477 19.18 12.84 5.35
C PRO A 477 20.13 13.97 4.92
N VAL A 478 20.13 15.08 5.68
CA VAL A 478 21.01 16.22 5.40
C VAL A 478 22.47 15.75 5.44
N GLU A 479 23.24 16.01 4.37
CA GLU A 479 24.68 15.64 4.25
C GLU A 479 25.49 15.93 5.52
N ALA A 480 25.13 17.00 6.24
CA ALA A 480 25.78 17.40 7.48
C ALA A 480 25.69 16.38 8.63
N VAL A 481 24.81 15.38 8.60
CA VAL A 481 24.68 14.38 9.67
C VAL A 481 24.72 12.93 9.18
N ASP A 482 24.90 12.73 7.88
CA ASP A 482 24.88 11.42 7.24
C ASP A 482 25.97 10.49 7.80
N ASP A 483 27.17 11.03 7.99
CA ASP A 483 28.33 10.35 8.60
C ASP A 483 28.12 9.89 10.05
N LEU A 484 27.05 10.37 10.71
CA LEU A 484 26.69 10.05 12.10
C LEU A 484 25.53 9.05 12.22
N MET A 485 24.99 8.58 11.10
CA MET A 485 23.92 7.60 11.05
C MET A 485 24.41 6.34 10.32
N ILE A 486 23.72 5.23 10.55
CA ILE A 486 23.93 3.97 9.83
C ILE A 486 22.58 3.33 9.57
N LEU A 487 22.49 2.53 8.52
CA LEU A 487 21.36 1.62 8.32
C LEU A 487 21.51 0.40 9.26
N ASP A 488 20.40 -0.18 9.69
CA ASP A 488 20.46 -1.40 10.51
C ASP A 488 20.50 -2.66 9.67
N THR A 489 21.27 -3.60 10.20
CA THR A 489 21.80 -4.85 9.64
C THR A 489 20.82 -6.00 9.56
N SER A 490 19.63 -5.86 10.16
CA SER A 490 18.61 -6.90 10.05
C SER A 490 17.78 -6.60 8.80
N PRO A 491 17.84 -7.44 7.74
CA PRO A 491 17.21 -7.20 6.44
C PRO A 491 15.67 -7.07 6.48
N ASN A 492 15.07 -7.12 7.68
CA ASN A 492 13.63 -7.04 7.92
C ASN A 492 13.25 -6.09 9.07
N ARG A 493 14.14 -5.21 9.54
CA ARG A 493 13.79 -4.30 10.64
C ARG A 493 12.98 -3.10 10.14
N THR A 494 11.67 -3.29 10.01
CA THR A 494 10.71 -2.21 9.84
C THR A 494 10.34 -1.60 11.21
N VAL A 495 10.46 -0.28 11.33
CA VAL A 495 10.12 0.46 12.57
C VAL A 495 8.72 1.05 12.43
N THR A 496 7.79 0.58 13.26
CA THR A 496 6.43 1.12 13.37
C THR A 496 6.45 2.45 14.13
N ARG A 497 5.65 3.44 13.71
CA ARG A 497 5.80 4.83 14.18
C ARG A 497 4.48 5.48 14.63
N VAL A 498 4.60 6.49 15.49
CA VAL A 498 3.51 7.37 15.95
C VAL A 498 3.90 8.85 15.86
N CYS A 499 2.93 9.69 15.53
CA CYS A 499 3.10 11.14 15.49
C CYS A 499 3.24 11.73 16.91
N SER A 500 4.22 12.62 17.14
CA SER A 500 4.37 13.31 18.42
C SER A 500 3.23 14.29 18.71
N GLY A 501 2.62 14.87 17.68
CA GLY A 501 1.55 15.87 17.79
C GLY A 501 0.20 15.27 18.15
N CYS A 502 -0.29 14.32 17.35
CA CYS A 502 -1.62 13.72 17.53
C CYS A 502 -1.61 12.29 18.09
N ARG A 503 -0.44 11.69 18.30
CA ARG A 503 -0.27 10.28 18.73
C ARG A 503 -0.81 9.22 17.76
N GLY A 504 -1.40 9.62 16.63
CA GLY A 504 -1.86 8.72 15.59
C GLY A 504 -0.73 7.89 14.97
N ARG A 505 -1.05 6.66 14.54
CA ARG A 505 -0.15 5.75 13.81
C ARG A 505 0.23 6.37 12.46
N VAL A 506 1.50 6.34 12.08
CA VAL A 506 1.93 6.81 10.75
C VAL A 506 2.52 5.65 9.97
N LEU A 507 2.92 5.90 8.72
CA LEU A 507 3.58 4.90 7.89
C LEU A 507 4.81 4.34 8.61
N ASP A 508 5.11 3.08 8.38
CA ASP A 508 6.28 2.42 8.93
C ASP A 508 7.58 2.94 8.26
N ASP A 509 8.69 2.89 8.98
CA ASP A 509 10.01 3.17 8.41
C ASP A 509 10.61 1.86 7.88
N SER A 510 10.68 1.73 6.55
CA SER A 510 11.31 0.60 5.85
C SER A 510 12.83 0.74 5.76
N PHE A 511 13.35 1.96 5.90
CA PHE A 511 14.77 2.27 5.87
C PHE A 511 15.15 3.10 7.12
N PRO A 512 15.04 2.50 8.31
CA PRO A 512 15.30 3.21 9.55
C PRO A 512 16.79 3.50 9.73
N TYR A 513 17.10 4.75 10.06
CA TYR A 513 18.44 5.15 10.48
C TYR A 513 18.63 4.99 11.98
N PHE A 514 19.85 4.62 12.38
CA PHE A 514 20.27 4.54 13.77
C PHE A 514 21.54 5.38 13.98
N ALA A 515 21.76 5.82 15.22
CA ALA A 515 22.95 6.62 15.51
C ALA A 515 24.21 5.74 15.42
N LYS A 516 25.19 6.13 14.59
CA LYS A 516 26.45 5.41 14.39
C LYS A 516 27.22 5.18 15.70
N ARG A 517 27.19 6.16 16.61
CA ARG A 517 27.86 6.09 17.93
C ARG A 517 27.17 5.12 18.90
N ASN A 518 25.88 4.83 18.70
CA ASN A 518 25.12 3.86 19.49
C ASN A 518 23.90 3.37 18.68
N PRO A 519 24.05 2.26 17.93
CA PRO A 519 22.99 1.72 17.07
C PRO A 519 21.71 1.31 17.83
N GLY A 520 21.71 1.31 19.17
CA GLY A 520 20.50 1.14 19.96
C GLY A 520 19.54 2.34 19.93
N TYR A 521 19.93 3.48 19.34
CA TYR A 521 19.11 4.68 19.22
C TYR A 521 18.61 4.88 17.78
N TYR A 522 17.30 4.79 17.61
CA TYR A 522 16.62 5.10 16.36
C TYR A 522 16.62 6.61 16.10
N VAL A 523 16.95 7.02 14.88
CA VAL A 523 16.95 8.44 14.49
C VAL A 523 15.55 8.85 14.06
N LEU A 524 14.98 9.82 14.77
CA LEU A 524 13.63 10.32 14.52
C LEU A 524 13.56 11.05 13.19
N ARG A 525 12.58 10.67 12.38
CA ARG A 525 12.09 11.43 11.23
C ARG A 525 11.19 12.58 11.71
N SER A 526 11.15 13.68 10.97
CA SER A 526 10.32 14.84 11.27
C SER A 526 9.58 15.35 10.04
N SER A 527 8.50 16.09 10.29
CA SER A 527 7.73 16.81 9.28
C SER A 527 7.38 18.19 9.82
N ASP A 528 7.50 19.25 9.00
CA ASP A 528 7.16 20.62 9.41
C ASP A 528 5.66 20.93 9.31
N THR A 529 4.91 20.05 8.64
CA THR A 529 3.51 20.30 8.24
C THR A 529 2.51 19.43 9.01
N GLY A 530 3.00 18.63 9.95
CA GLY A 530 2.23 17.63 10.67
C GLY A 530 2.39 16.24 10.04
N CYS A 531 1.57 15.30 10.52
CA CYS A 531 1.60 13.91 10.02
C CYS A 531 0.61 13.62 8.90
N GLY A 532 -0.30 14.55 8.56
CA GLY A 532 -1.30 14.36 7.51
C GLY A 532 -2.61 13.68 7.93
N ARG A 533 -2.71 13.11 9.13
CA ARG A 533 -4.01 12.57 9.63
C ARG A 533 -5.05 13.66 9.83
N SER A 534 -6.32 13.31 9.57
CA SER A 534 -7.48 14.09 10.01
C SER A 534 -7.43 14.25 11.54
N GLY A 535 -7.38 15.50 12.00
CA GLY A 535 -7.21 15.84 13.42
C GLY A 535 -5.77 15.99 13.92
N CYS A 536 -4.76 15.91 13.06
CA CYS A 536 -3.42 16.34 13.44
C CYS A 536 -3.39 17.88 13.54
N PRO A 537 -2.87 18.47 14.64
CA PRO A 537 -2.83 19.93 14.82
C PRO A 537 -1.87 20.65 13.84
N GLY A 538 -1.29 19.94 12.87
CA GLY A 538 -0.25 20.44 11.98
C GLY A 538 1.08 20.74 12.68
N GLY A 539 1.94 21.50 12.00
CA GLY A 539 3.21 22.00 12.52
C GLY A 539 4.33 20.97 12.62
N HIS A 540 5.43 21.36 13.27
CA HIS A 540 6.60 20.49 13.37
C HIS A 540 6.34 19.28 14.29
N VAL A 541 6.32 18.08 13.72
CA VAL A 541 6.11 16.80 14.42
C VAL A 541 7.31 15.86 14.27
N LEU A 542 7.49 14.98 15.26
CA LEU A 542 8.46 13.90 15.27
C LEU A 542 7.74 12.55 15.17
N PHE A 543 8.31 11.61 14.44
CA PHE A 543 7.79 10.25 14.31
C PHE A 543 8.52 9.30 15.25
N HIS A 544 7.91 9.03 16.40
CA HIS A 544 8.48 8.15 17.43
C HIS A 544 8.18 6.69 17.13
N PRO A 545 9.07 5.74 17.50
CA PRO A 545 8.75 4.32 17.49
C PRO A 545 7.50 4.04 18.33
N SER A 546 6.58 3.22 17.82
CA SER A 546 5.38 2.85 18.58
C SER A 546 5.69 1.94 19.78
N ARG A 547 6.79 1.16 19.71
CA ARG A 547 7.29 0.35 20.82
C ARG A 547 8.10 1.25 21.77
N GLY A 548 7.53 1.57 22.94
CA GLY A 548 8.13 2.47 23.94
C GLY A 548 9.50 2.04 24.50
N ALA A 549 9.92 0.79 24.27
CA ALA A 549 11.26 0.30 24.64
C ALA A 549 12.37 0.79 23.70
N GLN A 550 12.04 1.21 22.47
CA GLN A 550 13.03 1.67 21.50
C GLN A 550 13.52 3.08 21.86
N LYS A 551 14.82 3.18 22.17
CA LYS A 551 15.45 4.49 22.38
C LYS A 551 15.51 5.25 21.07
N CYS A 552 15.37 6.57 21.14
CA CYS A 552 15.39 7.43 19.97
C CYS A 552 16.19 8.72 20.20
N VAL A 553 16.65 9.34 19.11
CA VAL A 553 17.41 10.59 19.08
C VAL A 553 16.98 11.41 17.87
N ARG A 554 17.08 12.73 17.90
CA ARG A 554 16.77 13.57 16.73
C ARG A 554 17.95 13.56 15.74
N ALA A 555 17.65 13.76 14.46
CA ALA A 555 18.65 13.94 13.40
C ALA A 555 19.33 15.32 13.46
N LEU A 556 19.85 15.71 14.63
CA LEU A 556 20.60 16.94 14.83
C LEU A 556 22.05 16.60 15.14
N MET A 557 22.99 17.33 14.54
CA MET A 557 24.43 17.15 14.71
C MET A 557 24.83 17.05 16.20
N GLY A 558 24.32 17.95 17.04
CA GLY A 558 24.59 17.95 18.48
C GLY A 558 24.04 16.71 19.19
N ASP A 559 22.82 16.29 18.85
CA ASP A 559 22.16 15.15 19.48
C ASP A 559 22.85 13.83 19.08
N LEU A 560 23.18 13.67 17.80
CA LEU A 560 23.86 12.48 17.26
C LEU A 560 25.30 12.34 17.78
N LYS A 561 26.02 13.46 17.93
CA LYS A 561 27.36 13.45 18.56
C LYS A 561 27.30 13.08 20.04
N ASN A 562 26.24 13.48 20.74
CA ASN A 562 26.13 13.33 22.18
C ASN A 562 25.29 12.11 22.62
N VAL A 563 24.91 11.22 21.69
CA VAL A 563 24.22 9.98 22.05
C VAL A 563 25.03 9.24 23.12
N PRO A 564 24.40 8.85 24.25
CA PRO A 564 25.11 8.14 25.31
C PRO A 564 25.79 6.91 24.71
N LYS A 565 27.12 6.81 24.88
CA LYS A 565 27.84 5.59 24.54
C LYS A 565 27.14 4.42 25.23
N PRO A 566 26.96 3.27 24.56
CA PRO A 566 26.33 2.12 25.18
C PRO A 566 27.01 1.88 26.52
N ARG A 567 26.25 2.05 27.62
CA ARG A 567 26.72 1.59 28.93
C ARG A 567 26.84 0.09 28.75
N ILE A 568 28.06 -0.39 28.56
CA ILE A 568 28.35 -1.81 28.56
C ILE A 568 28.15 -2.26 30.01
N LEU A 569 26.88 -2.46 30.39
CA LEU A 569 26.48 -3.08 31.63
C LEU A 569 26.98 -4.52 31.56
N GLY A 570 28.18 -4.76 32.11
CA GLY A 570 28.65 -6.09 32.47
C GLY A 570 29.71 -6.75 31.59
N ASN A 571 30.36 -6.06 30.65
CA ASN A 571 31.53 -6.59 29.92
C ASN A 571 32.41 -5.45 29.40
N ALA A 572 33.05 -4.70 30.31
CA ALA A 572 34.15 -3.87 29.82
C ALA A 572 35.17 -4.81 29.16
N PRO A 573 35.73 -4.50 27.97
CA PRO A 573 36.63 -5.42 27.25
C PRO A 573 37.84 -5.88 28.07
N TRP A 574 38.14 -5.18 29.16
CA TRP A 574 39.20 -5.52 30.09
C TRP A 574 38.85 -6.63 31.08
N ASP A 575 37.57 -6.93 31.37
CA ASP A 575 37.21 -7.97 32.36
C ASP A 575 37.76 -9.34 31.93
N LYS A 576 37.61 -9.69 30.64
CA LYS A 576 38.16 -10.93 30.06
C LYS A 576 39.68 -10.98 30.08
N LEU A 577 40.34 -9.82 30.00
CA LEU A 577 41.79 -9.73 29.89
C LEU A 577 42.46 -9.68 31.27
N PHE A 578 41.88 -8.97 32.22
CA PHE A 578 42.50 -8.65 33.51
C PHE A 578 42.03 -9.52 34.68
N LEU A 579 40.91 -10.24 34.58
CA LEU A 579 40.30 -10.97 35.70
C LEU A 579 40.31 -12.48 35.52
N ARG A 580 40.55 -13.26 36.57
CA ARG A 580 40.47 -14.72 36.54
C ARG A 580 39.05 -15.19 36.18
N HIS A 581 38.93 -16.16 35.27
CA HIS A 581 37.67 -16.77 34.83
C HIS A 581 37.71 -18.29 35.00
N GLY A 582 36.59 -18.88 35.41
CA GLY A 582 36.47 -20.33 35.58
C GLY A 582 37.05 -20.84 36.90
N THR A 583 36.73 -22.08 37.24
CA THR A 583 37.14 -22.73 38.49
C THR A 583 38.64 -23.02 38.56
N GLU A 584 39.27 -23.28 37.41
CA GLU A 584 40.71 -23.57 37.32
C GLU A 584 41.57 -22.34 37.58
N GLU A 585 41.25 -21.17 36.99
CA GLU A 585 42.01 -19.95 37.25
C GLU A 585 41.76 -19.38 38.65
N LEU A 586 40.59 -19.61 39.23
CA LEU A 586 40.27 -19.14 40.58
C LEU A 586 41.00 -19.93 41.68
N GLY A 587 41.27 -21.23 41.46
CA GLY A 587 41.96 -22.08 42.43
C GLY A 587 41.34 -22.00 43.83
N ASP A 588 42.19 -21.79 44.83
CA ASP A 588 41.81 -21.69 46.26
C ASP A 588 41.35 -20.28 46.71
N LEU A 589 41.14 -19.35 45.77
CA LEU A 589 40.71 -17.99 46.12
C LEU A 589 39.30 -18.00 46.77
N PRO A 590 39.04 -17.11 47.75
CA PRO A 590 37.75 -17.02 48.40
C PRO A 590 36.61 -16.76 47.40
N LYS A 591 35.57 -17.62 47.46
CA LYS A 591 34.34 -17.50 46.66
C LYS A 591 33.33 -16.52 47.25
N VAL A 592 33.49 -16.17 48.52
CA VAL A 592 32.67 -15.16 49.21
C VAL A 592 33.62 -14.21 49.94
N VAL A 593 33.47 -12.92 49.70
CA VAL A 593 34.24 -11.88 50.40
C VAL A 593 33.30 -10.87 51.03
N GLU A 594 33.56 -10.54 52.30
CA GLU A 594 32.85 -9.48 53.02
C GLU A 594 33.47 -8.12 52.74
N PHE A 595 32.63 -7.15 52.47
CA PHE A 595 33.00 -5.77 52.23
C PHE A 595 32.33 -4.86 53.27
N LYS A 596 33.04 -3.87 53.79
CA LYS A 596 32.50 -2.80 54.62
C LYS A 596 32.25 -1.53 53.82
N CYS A 597 31.23 -0.79 54.23
CA CYS A 597 30.94 0.54 53.74
C CYS A 597 32.16 1.47 53.95
N PRO A 598 32.58 2.28 52.96
CA PRO A 598 33.76 3.14 53.07
C PRO A 598 33.50 4.48 53.79
N PHE A 599 32.26 4.77 54.19
CA PHE A 599 31.89 6.04 54.79
C PHE A 599 32.01 5.98 56.32
N ASP A 600 32.71 6.95 56.90
CA ASP A 600 32.91 7.06 58.35
C ASP A 600 31.59 7.03 59.12
N GLY A 601 31.54 6.19 60.15
CA GLY A 601 30.37 5.99 61.01
C GLY A 601 29.35 4.96 60.53
N CYS A 602 29.45 4.44 59.31
CA CYS A 602 28.56 3.39 58.81
C CYS A 602 29.13 1.98 59.07
N ARG A 603 28.33 1.09 59.67
CA ARG A 603 28.75 -0.28 60.03
C ARG A 603 28.28 -1.36 59.05
N ALA A 604 27.63 -0.97 57.95
CA ALA A 604 27.12 -1.90 56.96
C ALA A 604 28.21 -2.82 56.39
N ILE A 605 27.94 -4.12 56.41
CA ILE A 605 28.75 -5.17 55.79
C ILE A 605 27.92 -5.82 54.67
N ASN A 606 28.55 -6.11 53.54
CA ASN A 606 27.94 -6.78 52.39
C ASN A 606 28.77 -7.99 51.97
N LYS A 607 28.12 -9.15 51.86
CA LYS A 607 28.73 -10.40 51.36
C LYS A 607 28.61 -10.46 49.85
N ASN A 608 29.74 -10.39 49.15
CA ASN A 608 29.78 -10.62 47.72
C ASN A 608 30.10 -12.08 47.42
N HIS A 609 29.13 -12.80 46.85
CA HIS A 609 29.26 -14.20 46.41
C HIS A 609 29.91 -14.35 45.03
N THR A 610 30.27 -13.24 44.38
CA THR A 610 30.97 -13.22 43.09
C THR A 610 32.16 -12.26 43.13
N PRO A 611 33.14 -12.47 44.03
CA PRO A 611 34.35 -11.67 44.06
C PRO A 611 35.10 -11.82 42.74
N ARG A 612 35.65 -10.71 42.24
CA ARG A 612 36.45 -10.69 41.00
C ARG A 612 37.91 -10.52 41.39
N TRP A 613 38.77 -11.37 40.84
CA TRP A 613 40.20 -11.40 41.16
C TRP A 613 41.01 -11.12 39.91
N THR A 614 42.10 -10.37 40.01
CA THR A 614 42.98 -10.12 38.86
C THR A 614 43.84 -11.35 38.51
N ILE A 615 44.31 -11.41 37.26
CA ILE A 615 45.17 -12.51 36.78
C ILE A 615 46.64 -12.45 37.24
N GLN A 616 47.01 -11.49 38.07
CA GLN A 616 48.38 -11.40 38.59
C GLN A 616 48.75 -12.66 39.37
N LEU A 617 50.06 -12.95 39.47
CA LEU A 617 50.58 -14.08 40.25
C LEU A 617 50.10 -14.01 41.71
N ASN A 618 50.09 -12.79 42.28
CA ASN A 618 49.43 -12.45 43.54
C ASN A 618 48.09 -11.74 43.20
N PRO A 619 46.95 -12.44 43.26
CA PRO A 619 45.68 -11.90 42.78
C PRO A 619 45.17 -10.78 43.69
N THR A 620 44.80 -9.65 43.08
CA THR A 620 44.18 -8.53 43.79
C THR A 620 42.67 -8.55 43.63
N LEU A 621 41.93 -8.28 44.71
CA LEU A 621 40.48 -8.25 44.73
C LEU A 621 39.97 -6.98 44.06
N VAL A 622 39.05 -7.11 43.11
CA VAL A 622 38.47 -5.95 42.42
C VAL A 622 37.26 -5.41 43.16
N THR A 623 37.40 -4.22 43.74
CA THR A 623 36.31 -3.55 44.45
C THR A 623 35.21 -3.10 43.48
N ARG A 624 33.98 -3.04 43.99
CA ARG A 624 32.80 -2.59 43.27
C ARG A 624 32.14 -1.45 44.03
N GLN A 625 31.45 -0.60 43.29
CA GLN A 625 30.61 0.41 43.88
C GLN A 625 29.24 -0.15 44.22
N PHE A 626 28.96 -0.27 45.51
CA PHE A 626 27.62 -0.61 46.00
C PHE A 626 26.95 0.62 46.61
N LYS A 627 25.62 0.69 46.46
CA LYS A 627 24.80 1.60 47.25
C LYS A 627 24.63 0.97 48.64
N CYS A 628 24.99 1.70 49.68
CA CYS A 628 24.84 1.21 51.04
C CYS A 628 23.38 1.08 51.44
N PRO A 629 22.94 -0.08 51.96
CA PRO A 629 21.57 -0.24 52.43
C PRO A 629 21.31 0.61 53.69
N GLU A 630 22.32 0.86 54.53
CA GLU A 630 22.16 1.64 55.76
C GLU A 630 22.23 3.16 55.49
N CYS A 631 23.33 3.65 54.90
CA CYS A 631 23.52 5.09 54.75
C CYS A 631 23.06 5.65 53.39
N GLY A 632 22.58 4.79 52.47
CA GLY A 632 22.08 5.17 51.14
C GLY A 632 23.13 5.68 50.16
N ARG A 633 24.38 5.93 50.60
CA ARG A 633 25.47 6.48 49.79
C ARG A 633 26.12 5.39 48.94
N LYS A 634 26.57 5.76 47.74
CA LYS A 634 27.32 4.89 46.82
C LYS A 634 28.80 5.21 46.93
N GLY A 635 29.63 4.20 47.12
CA GLY A 635 31.09 4.35 47.23
C GLY A 635 31.81 3.05 46.88
N ASP A 636 33.15 3.08 46.85
CA ASP A 636 33.99 1.90 46.63
C ASP A 636 34.12 1.11 47.94
N TRP A 637 33.44 -0.02 48.04
CA TRP A 637 33.45 -0.79 49.28
C TRP A 637 34.80 -1.47 49.50
N ILE A 638 35.22 -1.53 50.76
CA ILE A 638 36.56 -2.01 51.16
C ILE A 638 36.40 -3.42 51.74
N PRO A 639 37.24 -4.40 51.38
CA PRO A 639 37.18 -5.72 52.02
C PRO A 639 37.37 -5.63 53.53
N VAL A 640 36.63 -6.44 54.29
CA VAL A 640 36.72 -6.48 55.77
C VAL A 640 38.02 -7.13 56.22
N SER A 641 38.44 -8.20 55.54
CA SER A 641 39.70 -8.88 55.82
C SER A 641 40.88 -8.03 55.33
N ALA A 642 41.81 -7.73 56.24
CA ALA A 642 43.05 -7.00 55.91
C ALA A 642 44.02 -7.82 55.05
N ASN A 643 43.75 -9.11 54.84
CA ASN A 643 44.64 -10.03 54.11
C ASN A 643 44.46 -9.95 52.58
N PHE A 644 43.57 -9.09 52.08
CA PHE A 644 43.33 -8.93 50.64
C PHE A 644 43.84 -7.59 50.14
N ASP A 645 44.85 -7.62 49.28
CA ASP A 645 45.14 -6.49 48.40
C ASP A 645 43.97 -6.26 47.45
N TYR A 646 43.60 -5.00 47.22
CA TYR A 646 42.46 -4.68 46.37
C TYR A 646 42.73 -3.55 45.38
N VAL A 647 42.04 -3.60 44.25
CA VAL A 647 42.13 -2.62 43.17
C VAL A 647 40.74 -2.16 42.76
N ARG A 648 40.60 -0.88 42.41
CA ARG A 648 39.34 -0.32 41.92
C ARG A 648 39.12 -0.65 40.44
N SER A 649 37.86 -0.88 40.05
CA SER A 649 37.49 -1.14 38.65
C SER A 649 37.90 0.00 37.71
N GLU A 650 37.93 1.23 38.22
CA GLU A 650 38.38 2.44 37.51
C GLU A 650 39.88 2.40 37.19
N SER A 651 40.68 1.81 38.07
CA SER A 651 42.13 1.67 37.86
C SER A 651 42.44 0.68 36.74
N LEU A 652 41.67 -0.40 36.66
CA LEU A 652 41.72 -1.36 35.56
C LEU A 652 41.26 -0.71 34.24
N THR A 653 40.15 0.03 34.29
CA THR A 653 39.65 0.79 33.13
C THR A 653 40.68 1.80 32.63
N ARG A 654 41.35 2.52 33.52
CA ARG A 654 42.41 3.49 33.18
C ARG A 654 43.62 2.78 32.56
N THR A 655 44.00 1.63 33.09
CA THR A 655 45.11 0.82 32.55
C THR A 655 44.81 0.35 31.13
N TRP A 656 43.63 -0.21 30.89
CA TRP A 656 43.17 -0.56 29.54
C TRP A 656 43.12 0.65 28.61
N GLY A 657 42.57 1.77 29.08
CA GLY A 657 42.50 3.01 28.32
C GLY A 657 43.87 3.56 27.91
N ARG A 658 44.93 3.34 28.70
CA ARG A 658 46.30 3.73 28.33
C ARG A 658 46.83 2.95 27.13
N PHE A 659 46.54 1.65 27.04
CA PHE A 659 46.89 0.84 25.86
C PHE A 659 46.08 1.27 24.64
N ALA A 660 44.76 1.40 24.79
CA ALA A 660 43.88 1.80 23.70
C ALA A 660 44.25 3.18 23.13
N LYS A 661 44.60 4.16 23.98
CA LYS A 661 45.04 5.50 23.55
C LYS A 661 46.33 5.47 22.73
N LYS A 662 47.17 4.45 22.91
CA LYS A 662 48.41 4.22 22.15
C LYS A 662 48.19 3.30 20.93
N GLY A 663 46.94 3.06 20.54
CA GLY A 663 46.59 2.21 19.40
C GLY A 663 46.84 0.72 19.64
N CYS A 664 47.00 0.29 20.89
CA CYS A 664 47.19 -1.11 21.24
C CYS A 664 45.87 -1.74 21.70
N ASP A 665 45.27 -2.56 20.84
CA ASP A 665 44.13 -3.39 21.22
C ASP A 665 44.59 -4.65 21.96
N LEU A 666 44.42 -4.72 23.27
CA LEU A 666 44.87 -5.87 24.06
C LEU A 666 44.20 -7.20 23.69
N ARG A 667 43.08 -7.19 22.96
CA ARG A 667 42.35 -8.42 22.56
C ARG A 667 43.09 -9.26 21.53
N ILE A 668 43.99 -8.65 20.77
CA ILE A 668 44.74 -9.33 19.71
C ILE A 668 46.12 -9.82 20.18
N TYR A 669 46.46 -9.66 21.47
CA TYR A 669 47.73 -10.05 22.05
C TYR A 669 47.54 -11.15 23.10
N PRO A 670 48.57 -11.97 23.36
CA PRO A 670 48.54 -12.97 24.41
C PRO A 670 48.23 -12.37 25.79
N ARG A 671 47.51 -13.15 26.61
CA ARG A 671 47.05 -12.73 27.93
C ARG A 671 48.20 -12.73 28.95
N ARG A 672 48.85 -11.57 29.14
CA ARG A 672 50.10 -11.42 29.92
C ARG A 672 49.96 -10.52 31.15
N ALA A 673 49.67 -11.12 32.31
CA ALA A 673 49.51 -10.39 33.58
C ALA A 673 50.77 -9.60 33.98
N ASP A 674 51.94 -10.20 33.80
CA ASP A 674 53.25 -9.60 34.06
C ASP A 674 53.45 -8.30 33.28
N VAL A 675 52.91 -8.21 32.06
CA VAL A 675 52.99 -7.01 31.21
C VAL A 675 51.85 -6.02 31.48
N TYR A 676 50.64 -6.51 31.77
CA TYR A 676 49.48 -5.65 32.06
C TYR A 676 49.57 -4.91 33.39
N PHE A 677 50.37 -5.40 34.33
CA PHE A 677 50.47 -4.81 35.65
C PHE A 677 51.90 -4.38 36.03
N SER A 678 52.84 -4.40 35.07
CA SER A 678 54.19 -3.86 35.32
C SER A 678 54.17 -2.34 35.49
N GLN A 679 55.14 -1.86 36.26
CA GLN A 679 55.40 -0.43 36.49
C GLN A 679 56.11 0.24 35.29
N GLY A 680 56.42 -0.52 34.23
CA GLY A 680 57.10 -0.01 33.05
C GLY A 680 56.26 1.01 32.28
N HIS A 681 56.95 1.85 31.47
CA HIS A 681 56.27 2.79 30.58
C HIS A 681 55.36 2.05 29.59
N ILE A 682 54.22 2.66 29.22
CA ILE A 682 53.20 1.99 28.39
C ILE A 682 53.76 1.52 27.04
N ASP A 683 54.69 2.27 26.47
CA ASP A 683 55.30 1.92 25.18
C ASP A 683 56.20 0.67 25.29
N ILE A 684 56.92 0.50 26.41
CA ILE A 684 57.73 -0.70 26.69
C ILE A 684 56.80 -1.91 26.85
N ARG A 685 55.69 -1.73 27.55
CA ARG A 685 54.69 -2.78 27.77
C ARG A 685 54.03 -3.21 26.45
N ILE A 686 53.75 -2.27 25.56
CA ILE A 686 53.24 -2.56 24.21
C ILE A 686 54.28 -3.34 23.39
N ALA A 687 55.56 -2.96 23.47
CA ALA A 687 56.64 -3.69 22.78
C ALA A 687 56.74 -5.14 23.27
N GLN A 688 56.68 -5.37 24.59
CA GLN A 688 56.66 -6.72 25.17
C GLN A 688 55.47 -7.56 24.71
N LEU A 689 54.28 -6.97 24.55
CA LEU A 689 53.11 -7.68 24.01
C LEU A 689 53.28 -8.03 22.53
N LYS A 690 53.85 -7.13 21.74
CA LYS A 690 54.15 -7.38 20.31
C LYS A 690 55.16 -8.50 20.15
N GLU A 691 56.22 -8.48 20.95
CA GLU A 691 57.23 -9.55 20.98
C GLU A 691 56.61 -10.89 21.38
N ALA A 692 55.80 -10.92 22.44
CA ALA A 692 55.09 -12.13 22.87
C ALA A 692 54.18 -12.69 21.77
N LYS A 693 53.46 -11.81 21.05
CA LYS A 693 52.62 -12.22 19.93
C LYS A 693 53.43 -12.83 18.79
N MET A 694 54.57 -12.23 18.43
CA MET A 694 55.44 -12.79 17.39
C MET A 694 55.95 -14.18 17.75
N PHE A 695 56.25 -14.45 19.02
CA PHE A 695 56.65 -15.78 19.47
C PHE A 695 55.50 -16.80 19.43
N ASP A 696 54.29 -16.41 19.81
CA ASP A 696 53.11 -17.30 19.74
C ASP A 696 52.72 -17.60 18.28
N ASP A 697 52.80 -16.61 17.39
CA ASP A 697 52.55 -16.76 15.95
C ASP A 697 53.61 -17.64 15.25
N GLN A 698 54.82 -17.77 15.81
CA GLN A 698 55.87 -18.69 15.32
C GLN A 698 55.74 -20.13 15.84
N ARG A 699 54.98 -20.32 16.92
CA ARG A 699 54.72 -21.63 17.53
C ARG A 699 53.43 -22.29 17.05
N SER A 700 52.53 -21.50 16.46
CA SER A 700 51.25 -21.91 15.87
C SER A 700 51.45 -22.26 14.41
#